data_AF-A0A9J7N750-F1
#
_entry.id   AF-A0A9J7N750-F1
#
_cell.length_a   1.000
_cell.length_b   1.000
_cell.length_c   1.000
_cell.angle_alpha   90.00
_cell.angle_beta   90.00
_cell.angle_gamma   90.00
#
_symmetry.space_group_name_H-M   'P 1'
#
loop_
_entity.id
_entity.type
_entity.pdbx_description
1 polymer ?
#
loop_
_entity_poly.entity_id
_entity_poly.type
_entity_poly.pdbx_seq_one_letter_code
_entity_poly.pdbx_strand_id
1 'polypeptide(L)'
;MSPPLPSLALLLVVLLITTTITTATPPTTTTPATTTTSTPRTTFDQLCPYSCNCYGTKVDCSSLGLTAVPQGVPASTTHLYLRSNNINSISVVDFRGLNALQELDLSSNKIRTIPYGVFDLPNLEILRLPFNSIDSFATGSGPFIGLNNLKQLILTGNAITTVSGDVFTGLSTLENLYLDNNDINTITSSAFTGLSSLQLLDLNTNAIDTVPTGTFYGLPVLQTLVLRDNNIGALSSGSLSGLNTVRTLDLSSNSISAIASGTFAFSSNLTDLDLNNNVIGSLRANTFVGASSLKTLRLRDNAISTIERDAFAGMLRMDSVDLQNNALTSIDEGDFLGLRGATTLNLADNKIAALPAWGFRGAEDLVSIDLGNNKISSIHIDAFRGLPDLKTLDLRDNALNATLGGMVPGLQSLDTLKLSGNKINSIPRDAFQGLNLISLDLSMNNISSVQPGAFNGLRNLESLDLSQNKIESVPGMMFPQLPSLRTLRLQNNPWNCNCKLLELVRWMQVTSVDLGNRNEIVCSPAGPFTGLAFMPVPNVSQELEMSCADRTSPRPRPVPQSPTTRGTRGTTVRIPIATTTDEDHTTPLPPPPPQGLTNTTVIVISVVVSLAVVTVAACVLGFLWAKKKRRMAFEVGRGGTNGHDNHYMDLTGFPASQPPPVPIRSQFQKYELDRKDLELKEEIGRGAFGVVHLATRHKNDNGFPTEETVVVKTVHAYAGAQERVTFVREIETTLDLGKHPNLLGLVGCCTTSHPAYMVTEYMPYGDLKEFLLKCRKADERMKDSTYDLDELNKYQIARQIANGMIFISQAGYVHGDLAARNVLVGENLVVKIADFGLATDVYERGYQRQDAEQKIPVRWMAPERLLREGRYTSKSDVWSFGVVLYEIATLGNVPYPGLDRQLMEELRSGYREPQPENCPQEMYSLMLQCWQWEEDDRPEFHCSSYMQSTNSCHSIVRYSLMLQCWQWEEDDRPEFQQLYTELDRLMEGCCDVTYLEPFDDPAGAEAAGASPQAVPEEANEDSSADPKTNDKTHSGHRPRSRSLWKLLRDSISNNRATSSTPQEKHTPEIH
;
A
#
# COMPACT_ATOMS: atom_id res chain seq x y z
N MET A 1 -41.68 15.49 -10.05
CA MET A 1 -42.93 16.10 -10.54
C MET A 1 -43.73 16.60 -9.33
N SER A 2 -44.11 17.87 -9.34
CA SER A 2 -45.24 18.43 -8.56
C SER A 2 -46.42 18.63 -9.54
N PRO A 3 -47.65 19.06 -9.18
CA PRO A 3 -48.24 19.47 -7.87
C PRO A 3 -49.55 18.64 -7.60
N PRO A 4 -50.66 19.07 -6.90
CA PRO A 4 -50.95 20.32 -6.15
C PRO A 4 -51.69 20.21 -4.78
N LEU A 5 -51.84 21.40 -4.14
CA LEU A 5 -52.69 21.79 -2.99
C LEU A 5 -54.19 21.97 -3.40
N PRO A 6 -55.21 21.99 -2.49
CA PRO A 6 -55.56 23.15 -1.61
C PRO A 6 -56.11 22.79 -0.20
N SER A 7 -56.16 23.68 0.81
CA SER A 7 -57.25 24.65 1.11
C SER A 7 -56.91 25.45 2.40
N LEU A 8 -56.88 26.80 2.49
CA LEU A 8 -57.96 27.83 2.51
C LEU A 8 -58.46 28.24 3.92
N ALA A 9 -58.19 29.49 4.36
CA ALA A 9 -59.15 30.38 5.06
C ALA A 9 -58.61 31.83 5.33
N LEU A 10 -59.24 32.82 4.66
CA LEU A 10 -59.55 34.24 5.00
C LEU A 10 -58.61 35.11 5.89
N LEU A 11 -58.47 36.43 5.67
CA LEU A 11 -59.51 37.42 5.27
C LEU A 11 -58.98 38.61 4.41
N LEU A 12 -59.92 39.32 3.73
CA LEU A 12 -59.75 40.34 2.66
C LEU A 12 -59.61 41.81 3.21
N VAL A 13 -58.96 42.83 2.59
CA VAL A 13 -59.11 43.51 1.25
C VAL A 13 -60.41 44.38 1.19
N VAL A 14 -60.51 45.64 0.72
CA VAL A 14 -59.58 46.59 0.01
C VAL A 14 -60.09 48.07 -0.02
N LEU A 15 -59.18 49.06 -0.15
CA LEU A 15 -59.15 50.23 -1.07
C LEU A 15 -60.47 50.95 -1.56
N LEU A 16 -60.57 52.30 -1.41
CA LEU A 16 -60.71 53.32 -2.52
C LEU A 16 -61.20 54.76 -2.11
N ILE A 17 -60.34 55.75 -2.41
CA ILE A 17 -60.53 57.14 -2.92
C ILE A 17 -61.93 57.82 -2.90
N THR A 18 -62.04 59.03 -2.30
CA THR A 18 -62.48 60.29 -2.98
C THR A 18 -62.43 61.59 -2.13
N THR A 19 -61.63 62.57 -2.61
CA THR A 19 -61.76 64.05 -2.58
C THR A 19 -62.52 64.83 -1.47
N THR A 20 -61.84 65.82 -0.85
CA THR A 20 -62.37 67.20 -0.68
C THR A 20 -61.27 68.25 -0.46
N ILE A 21 -61.14 69.08 -1.50
CA ILE A 21 -60.68 70.47 -1.64
C ILE A 21 -60.70 71.36 -0.38
N THR A 22 -59.59 72.06 -0.08
CA THR A 22 -59.54 73.55 0.06
C THR A 22 -58.11 74.13 0.15
N THR A 23 -57.70 74.78 -0.94
CA THR A 23 -57.12 76.14 -1.02
C THR A 23 -56.03 76.64 -0.02
N ALA A 24 -54.80 76.80 -0.54
CA ALA A 24 -54.05 78.07 -0.46
C ALA A 24 -53.03 78.15 -1.61
N THR A 25 -53.05 79.22 -2.41
CA THR A 25 -52.19 79.44 -3.59
C THR A 25 -51.10 80.51 -3.33
N PRO A 26 -50.04 80.59 -4.16
CA PRO A 26 -48.78 81.27 -3.84
C PRO A 26 -48.72 82.71 -4.38
N PRO A 27 -47.54 83.35 -4.32
CA PRO A 27 -46.91 83.82 -5.56
C PRO A 27 -45.35 83.64 -5.56
N THR A 28 -44.59 83.63 -6.67
CA THR A 28 -44.88 83.60 -8.12
C THR A 28 -43.62 83.20 -8.91
N THR A 29 -43.81 82.36 -9.94
CA THR A 29 -43.14 82.32 -11.26
C THR A 29 -41.89 83.18 -11.58
N THR A 30 -40.85 82.58 -12.18
CA THR A 30 -40.59 82.65 -13.66
C THR A 30 -39.42 81.75 -14.14
N THR A 31 -39.78 80.69 -14.90
CA THR A 31 -39.24 80.17 -16.19
C THR A 31 -37.73 80.19 -16.59
N PRO A 32 -37.30 79.28 -17.51
CA PRO A 32 -35.96 78.66 -17.41
C PRO A 32 -35.04 78.76 -18.65
N ALA A 33 -33.90 78.06 -18.54
CA ALA A 33 -33.09 77.43 -19.59
C ALA A 33 -31.91 78.20 -20.21
N THR A 34 -30.70 77.88 -19.71
CA THR A 34 -29.57 77.49 -20.58
C THR A 34 -28.85 76.30 -19.95
N THR A 35 -28.72 75.23 -20.73
CA THR A 35 -27.93 74.03 -20.45
C THR A 35 -26.43 74.33 -20.38
N THR A 36 -25.71 73.77 -19.39
CA THR A 36 -24.80 72.63 -19.61
C THR A 36 -24.09 72.17 -18.31
N THR A 37 -24.32 70.90 -17.97
CA THR A 37 -23.39 69.96 -17.29
C THR A 37 -22.73 70.28 -15.93
N SER A 38 -22.86 69.29 -15.02
CA SER A 38 -22.01 69.00 -13.83
C SER A 38 -22.11 69.91 -12.60
N THR A 39 -23.18 69.71 -11.83
CA THR A 39 -23.28 70.03 -10.40
C THR A 39 -23.77 68.79 -9.64
N PRO A 40 -23.48 68.65 -8.34
CA PRO A 40 -22.15 68.61 -7.72
C PRO A 40 -21.93 67.26 -6.99
N ARG A 41 -20.73 67.04 -6.41
CA ARG A 41 -20.43 65.81 -5.66
C ARG A 41 -21.43 65.56 -4.52
N THR A 42 -22.07 64.39 -4.53
CA THR A 42 -22.85 63.87 -3.40
C THR A 42 -21.92 63.43 -2.26
N THR A 43 -22.30 63.81 -1.04
CA THR A 43 -21.65 63.52 0.24
C THR A 43 -21.51 62.03 0.53
N PHE A 44 -20.28 61.49 0.60
CA PHE A 44 -19.97 60.18 1.17
C PHE A 44 -18.51 60.08 1.67
N ASP A 45 -18.05 61.05 2.46
CA ASP A 45 -16.81 60.89 3.25
C ASP A 45 -17.12 60.11 4.54
N GLN A 46 -17.12 58.77 4.46
CA GLN A 46 -16.86 57.97 5.66
C GLN A 46 -15.37 58.14 5.98
N LEU A 47 -15.06 58.90 7.03
CA LEU A 47 -13.68 59.21 7.39
C LEU A 47 -12.86 57.93 7.60
N CYS A 48 -11.73 57.84 6.90
CA CYS A 48 -10.70 56.86 7.20
C CYS A 48 -10.20 57.03 8.64
N PRO A 49 -9.91 55.96 9.40
CA PRO A 49 -9.32 56.09 10.74
C PRO A 49 -8.02 56.91 10.68
N TYR A 50 -7.85 57.86 11.61
CA TYR A 50 -6.86 58.95 11.53
C TYR A 50 -5.41 58.51 11.26
N SER A 51 -5.03 57.30 11.67
CA SER A 51 -3.68 56.75 11.48
C SER A 51 -3.52 55.86 10.25
N CYS A 52 -4.61 55.46 9.59
CA CYS A 52 -4.63 54.44 8.54
C CYS A 52 -4.75 55.03 7.13
N ASN A 53 -4.40 54.24 6.12
CA ASN A 53 -4.57 54.58 4.71
C ASN A 53 -5.78 53.84 4.13
N CYS A 54 -6.71 54.54 3.48
CA CYS A 54 -7.89 53.94 2.87
C CYS A 54 -7.88 54.11 1.34
N TYR A 55 -8.14 53.02 0.62
CA TYR A 55 -8.16 52.97 -0.85
C TYR A 55 -9.42 52.25 -1.32
N GLY A 56 -10.44 53.02 -1.70
CA GLY A 56 -11.77 52.47 -2.01
C GLY A 56 -12.38 51.81 -0.77
N THR A 57 -12.59 50.50 -0.82
CA THR A 57 -13.08 49.69 0.30
C THR A 57 -11.97 48.94 1.05
N LYS A 58 -10.68 49.23 0.79
CA LYS A 58 -9.55 48.66 1.52
C LYS A 58 -9.04 49.63 2.58
N VAL A 59 -8.73 49.13 3.77
CA VAL A 59 -8.19 49.89 4.89
C VAL A 59 -6.88 49.24 5.35
N ASP A 60 -5.78 49.98 5.25
CA ASP A 60 -4.45 49.55 5.66
C ASP A 60 -3.98 50.35 6.89
N CYS A 61 -3.82 49.64 7.98
CA CYS A 61 -3.35 50.10 9.29
C CYS A 61 -2.05 49.38 9.70
N SER A 62 -1.31 48.80 8.75
CA SER A 62 -0.11 48.00 8.99
C SER A 62 1.07 48.80 9.57
N SER A 63 1.87 48.20 10.45
CA SER A 63 3.16 48.77 10.91
C SER A 63 3.09 50.14 11.60
N LEU A 64 1.94 50.49 12.18
CA LEU A 64 1.70 51.77 12.86
C LEU A 64 1.96 51.71 14.39
N GLY A 65 2.34 50.53 14.90
CA GLY A 65 2.58 50.29 16.32
C GLY A 65 1.32 50.21 17.19
N LEU A 66 0.13 50.09 16.58
CA LEU A 66 -1.17 50.10 17.26
C LEU A 66 -1.27 49.03 18.35
N THR A 67 -1.85 49.38 19.51
CA THR A 67 -2.05 48.43 20.63
C THR A 67 -3.46 47.84 20.68
N ALA A 68 -4.39 48.36 19.86
CA ALA A 68 -5.77 47.91 19.73
C ALA A 68 -6.26 48.15 18.30
N VAL A 69 -7.41 47.57 17.93
CA VAL A 69 -8.05 47.81 16.63
C VAL A 69 -8.54 49.27 16.57
N PRO A 70 -8.26 50.02 15.49
CA PRO A 70 -8.62 51.44 15.41
C PRO A 70 -10.14 51.61 15.28
N GLN A 71 -10.69 52.54 16.05
CA GLN A 71 -12.11 52.87 16.01
C GLN A 71 -12.48 53.63 14.73
N GLY A 72 -13.70 53.42 14.23
CA GLY A 72 -14.21 54.13 13.04
C GLY A 72 -13.85 53.53 11.69
N VAL A 73 -13.50 52.23 11.62
CA VAL A 73 -13.36 51.52 10.34
C VAL A 73 -14.69 51.59 9.56
N PRO A 74 -14.70 52.03 8.28
CA PRO A 74 -15.92 52.11 7.47
C PRO A 74 -16.64 50.76 7.34
N ALA A 75 -17.96 50.73 7.50
CA ALA A 75 -18.75 49.50 7.39
C ALA A 75 -18.76 48.88 5.96
N SER A 76 -18.35 49.66 4.95
CA SER A 76 -18.13 49.22 3.57
C SER A 76 -16.76 48.58 3.32
N THR A 77 -15.92 48.43 4.36
CA THR A 77 -14.58 47.85 4.24
C THR A 77 -14.64 46.37 3.84
N THR A 78 -13.93 46.02 2.76
CA THR A 78 -13.81 44.64 2.26
C THR A 78 -12.47 44.00 2.64
N HIS A 79 -11.41 44.79 2.84
CA HIS A 79 -10.11 44.27 3.24
C HIS A 79 -9.56 45.16 4.37
N LEU A 80 -9.18 44.55 5.50
CA LEU A 80 -8.64 45.26 6.66
C LEU A 80 -7.27 44.67 7.04
N TYR A 81 -6.22 45.46 6.86
CA TYR A 81 -4.84 45.07 7.17
C TYR A 81 -4.38 45.72 8.47
N LEU A 82 -4.12 44.91 9.50
CA LEU A 82 -3.68 45.31 10.84
C LEU A 82 -2.32 44.68 11.22
N ARG A 83 -1.60 44.14 10.23
CA ARG A 83 -0.36 43.38 10.44
C ARG A 83 0.80 44.20 11.03
N SER A 84 1.70 43.51 11.72
CA SER A 84 2.95 44.08 12.27
C SER A 84 2.70 45.24 13.25
N ASN A 85 1.70 45.09 14.13
CA ASN A 85 1.35 46.04 15.18
C ASN A 85 1.61 45.43 16.57
N ASN A 86 1.19 46.12 17.64
CA ASN A 86 1.32 45.70 19.03
C ASN A 86 -0.02 45.22 19.64
N ILE A 87 -1.00 44.83 18.83
CA ILE A 87 -2.35 44.46 19.30
C ILE A 87 -2.24 43.18 20.13
N ASN A 88 -2.61 43.25 21.42
CA ASN A 88 -2.46 42.14 22.37
C ASN A 88 -3.79 41.43 22.71
N SER A 89 -4.91 42.08 22.43
CA SER A 89 -6.26 41.54 22.60
C SER A 89 -7.20 42.09 21.53
N ILE A 90 -8.19 41.29 21.16
CA ILE A 90 -9.32 41.65 20.30
C ILE A 90 -10.62 41.39 21.05
N SER A 91 -11.72 42.03 20.64
CA SER A 91 -13.04 41.94 21.27
C SER A 91 -14.16 42.02 20.23
N VAL A 92 -15.36 41.53 20.60
CA VAL A 92 -16.55 41.55 19.73
C VAL A 92 -16.90 42.96 19.22
N VAL A 93 -16.50 44.01 19.95
CA VAL A 93 -16.77 45.42 19.56
C VAL A 93 -15.89 45.85 18.39
N ASP A 94 -14.68 45.30 18.26
CA ASP A 94 -13.66 45.77 17.31
C ASP A 94 -14.02 45.52 15.84
N PHE A 95 -14.80 44.47 15.56
CA PHE A 95 -15.20 44.07 14.21
C PHE A 95 -16.72 44.22 13.96
N ARG A 96 -17.47 44.73 14.94
CA ARG A 96 -18.94 44.77 14.91
C ARG A 96 -19.47 45.57 13.73
N GLY A 97 -20.25 44.92 12.87
CA GLY A 97 -20.90 45.56 11.72
C GLY A 97 -20.04 45.70 10.47
N LEU A 98 -18.81 45.16 10.46
CA LEU A 98 -17.96 45.08 9.27
C LEU A 98 -18.40 43.94 8.33
N ASN A 99 -19.70 43.84 8.07
CA ASN A 99 -20.31 42.71 7.37
C ASN A 99 -19.87 42.58 5.90
N ALA A 100 -19.24 43.61 5.33
CA ALA A 100 -18.69 43.60 3.98
C ALA A 100 -17.26 43.00 3.88
N LEU A 101 -16.64 42.66 5.03
CA LEU A 101 -15.25 42.22 5.09
C LEU A 101 -15.06 40.84 4.46
N GLN A 102 -14.04 40.72 3.59
CA GLN A 102 -13.64 39.53 2.82
C GLN A 102 -12.24 39.04 3.22
N GLU A 103 -11.31 39.95 3.53
CA GLU A 103 -9.98 39.62 4.08
C GLU A 103 -9.70 40.43 5.36
N LEU A 104 -9.28 39.72 6.42
CA LEU A 104 -8.80 40.30 7.67
C LEU A 104 -7.39 39.79 7.98
N ASP A 105 -6.44 40.71 8.07
CA ASP A 105 -5.04 40.40 8.37
C ASP A 105 -4.61 40.97 9.74
N LEU A 106 -4.41 40.08 10.71
CA LEU A 106 -3.94 40.35 12.06
C LEU A 106 -2.50 39.79 12.28
N SER A 107 -1.76 39.47 11.21
CA SER A 107 -0.43 38.85 11.27
C SER A 107 0.57 39.65 12.10
N SER A 108 1.52 38.97 12.76
CA SER A 108 2.64 39.63 13.48
C SER A 108 2.17 40.65 14.52
N ASN A 109 1.17 40.28 15.33
CA ASN A 109 0.71 41.03 16.49
C ASN A 109 1.09 40.27 17.78
N LYS A 110 0.43 40.58 18.91
CA LYS A 110 0.69 39.98 20.23
C LYS A 110 -0.55 39.31 20.81
N ILE A 111 -1.49 38.90 19.95
CA ILE A 111 -2.77 38.32 20.34
C ILE A 111 -2.50 36.97 21.00
N ARG A 112 -3.02 36.77 22.22
CA ARG A 112 -2.83 35.53 22.99
C ARG A 112 -4.04 34.60 23.01
N THR A 113 -5.24 35.13 22.89
CA THR A 113 -6.49 34.36 22.92
C THR A 113 -7.47 34.90 21.88
N ILE A 114 -8.31 34.03 21.35
CA ILE A 114 -9.43 34.40 20.47
C ILE A 114 -10.73 34.28 21.28
N PRO A 115 -11.41 35.39 21.63
CA PRO A 115 -12.67 35.35 22.37
C PRO A 115 -13.81 34.75 21.55
N TYR A 116 -14.79 34.17 22.24
CA TYR A 116 -16.01 33.69 21.61
C TYR A 116 -16.76 34.82 20.86
N GLY A 117 -17.20 34.54 19.63
CA GLY A 117 -18.03 35.44 18.82
C GLY A 117 -17.32 36.72 18.35
N VAL A 118 -15.98 36.79 18.42
CA VAL A 118 -15.21 37.96 17.97
C VAL A 118 -15.29 38.17 16.45
N PHE A 119 -15.58 37.11 15.69
CA PHE A 119 -15.61 37.10 14.23
C PHE A 119 -17.01 36.84 13.64
N ASP A 120 -18.03 37.59 14.08
CA ASP A 120 -19.35 37.64 13.43
C ASP A 120 -19.27 38.40 12.08
N LEU A 121 -18.58 37.79 11.12
CA LEU A 121 -18.17 38.36 9.84
C LEU A 121 -18.62 37.43 8.69
N PRO A 122 -19.90 37.48 8.28
CA PRO A 122 -20.51 36.44 7.45
C PRO A 122 -19.97 36.35 6.02
N ASN A 123 -19.28 37.37 5.52
CA ASN A 123 -18.70 37.41 4.16
C ASN A 123 -17.16 37.24 4.15
N LEU A 124 -16.53 36.96 5.30
CA LEU A 124 -15.08 36.82 5.39
C LEU A 124 -14.64 35.52 4.70
N GLU A 125 -13.74 35.63 3.72
CA GLU A 125 -13.17 34.50 2.98
C GLU A 125 -11.77 34.11 3.48
N ILE A 126 -10.98 35.09 3.96
CA ILE A 126 -9.60 34.90 4.41
C ILE A 126 -9.37 35.54 5.78
N LEU A 127 -8.91 34.75 6.75
CA LEU A 127 -8.48 35.22 8.07
C LEU A 127 -7.02 34.85 8.31
N ARG A 128 -6.18 35.87 8.49
CA ARG A 128 -4.74 35.72 8.79
C ARG A 128 -4.47 36.10 10.24
N LEU A 129 -4.00 35.13 11.03
CA LEU A 129 -3.51 35.29 12.39
C LEU A 129 -2.06 34.82 12.62
N PRO A 130 -1.18 34.66 11.60
CA PRO A 130 0.14 34.06 11.81
C PRO A 130 1.08 34.94 12.64
N PHE A 131 2.06 34.32 13.29
CA PHE A 131 3.08 35.00 14.11
C PHE A 131 2.48 35.89 15.22
N ASN A 132 1.44 35.39 15.88
CA ASN A 132 0.90 35.98 17.11
C ASN A 132 1.46 35.19 18.32
N SER A 133 0.73 35.12 19.44
CA SER A 133 1.10 34.34 20.61
C SER A 133 -0.08 33.50 21.12
N ILE A 134 -0.91 33.02 20.18
CA ILE A 134 -2.15 32.31 20.50
C ILE A 134 -1.79 30.96 21.11
N ASP A 135 -2.11 30.78 22.40
CA ASP A 135 -1.83 29.54 23.15
C ASP A 135 -3.10 28.73 23.44
N SER A 136 -4.27 29.37 23.37
CA SER A 136 -5.53 28.78 23.79
C SER A 136 -6.73 29.40 23.05
N PHE A 137 -7.74 28.56 22.84
CA PHE A 137 -9.04 28.93 22.27
C PHE A 137 -10.09 29.04 23.39
N ALA A 138 -11.10 29.90 23.21
CA ALA A 138 -12.22 29.97 24.14
C ALA A 138 -13.05 28.67 24.12
N THR A 139 -13.16 28.01 25.28
CA THR A 139 -13.85 26.72 25.43
C THR A 139 -15.35 26.82 25.22
N GLY A 140 -15.93 25.85 24.50
CA GLY A 140 -17.39 25.60 24.50
C GLY A 140 -17.99 25.50 23.10
N SER A 141 -18.06 26.63 22.38
CA SER A 141 -18.82 26.77 21.14
C SER A 141 -18.00 27.20 19.93
N GLY A 142 -16.67 27.11 19.98
CA GLY A 142 -15.77 27.44 18.87
C GLY A 142 -15.53 28.96 18.70
N PRO A 143 -14.27 29.44 18.71
CA PRO A 143 -13.95 30.87 18.57
C PRO A 143 -14.24 31.46 17.18
N PHE A 144 -14.47 30.61 16.17
CA PHE A 144 -14.66 30.98 14.77
C PHE A 144 -16.14 30.96 14.29
N ILE A 145 -17.11 30.81 15.20
CA ILE A 145 -18.54 30.95 14.85
C ILE A 145 -18.82 32.32 14.21
N GLY A 146 -19.64 32.32 13.16
CA GLY A 146 -20.00 33.50 12.34
C GLY A 146 -19.30 33.55 10.98
N LEU A 147 -18.18 32.84 10.83
CA LEU A 147 -17.34 32.81 9.63
C LEU A 147 -17.86 31.86 8.53
N ASN A 148 -19.11 32.08 8.11
CA ASN A 148 -19.87 31.16 7.25
C ASN A 148 -19.30 30.98 5.82
N ASN A 149 -18.49 31.92 5.32
CA ASN A 149 -17.91 31.91 3.97
C ASN A 149 -16.37 31.77 3.97
N LEU A 150 -15.77 31.43 5.12
CA LEU A 150 -14.32 31.39 5.27
C LEU A 150 -13.71 30.22 4.51
N LYS A 151 -12.84 30.52 3.54
CA LYS A 151 -12.12 29.54 2.72
C LYS A 151 -10.70 29.27 3.22
N GLN A 152 -10.05 30.26 3.83
CA GLN A 152 -8.67 30.15 4.31
C GLN A 152 -8.51 30.70 5.74
N LEU A 153 -7.94 29.86 6.61
CA LEU A 153 -7.57 30.20 7.98
C LEU A 153 -6.08 29.95 8.19
N ILE A 154 -5.33 31.00 8.55
CA ILE A 154 -3.88 30.93 8.75
C ILE A 154 -3.55 31.20 10.23
N LEU A 155 -3.11 30.16 10.93
CA LEU A 155 -2.70 30.17 12.35
C LEU A 155 -1.20 29.84 12.53
N THR A 156 -0.43 29.83 11.44
CA THR A 156 1.02 29.58 11.40
C THR A 156 1.83 30.35 12.45
N GLY A 157 2.80 29.74 13.12
CA GLY A 157 3.71 30.49 13.98
C GLY A 157 3.07 31.03 15.26
N ASN A 158 2.16 30.29 15.87
CA ASN A 158 1.57 30.60 17.17
C ASN A 158 2.10 29.63 18.26
N ALA A 159 1.46 29.61 19.44
CA ALA A 159 1.84 28.76 20.57
C ALA A 159 0.77 27.70 20.88
N ILE A 160 0.00 27.28 19.87
CA ILE A 160 -1.12 26.34 20.04
C ILE A 160 -0.58 24.98 20.44
N THR A 161 -1.05 24.41 21.55
CA THR A 161 -0.57 23.10 22.06
C THR A 161 -1.52 21.93 21.80
N THR A 162 -2.82 22.22 21.66
CA THR A 162 -3.89 21.21 21.56
C THR A 162 -4.91 21.61 20.50
N VAL A 163 -5.37 20.62 19.72
CA VAL A 163 -6.49 20.79 18.78
C VAL A 163 -7.62 19.83 19.16
N SER A 164 -8.80 20.39 19.45
CA SER A 164 -10.03 19.67 19.81
C SER A 164 -11.17 20.00 18.83
N GLY A 165 -12.13 19.07 18.69
CA GLY A 165 -13.21 19.17 17.68
C GLY A 165 -14.18 20.36 17.83
N ASP A 166 -14.20 21.03 18.99
CA ASP A 166 -14.99 22.25 19.19
C ASP A 166 -14.35 23.50 18.56
N VAL A 167 -13.02 23.53 18.38
CA VAL A 167 -12.29 24.72 17.91
C VAL A 167 -12.75 25.19 16.52
N PHE A 168 -12.92 24.26 15.58
CA PHE A 168 -13.26 24.57 14.18
C PHE A 168 -14.75 24.35 13.84
N THR A 169 -15.60 24.18 14.85
CA THR A 169 -17.04 23.98 14.65
C THR A 169 -17.66 25.15 13.87
N GLY A 170 -18.40 24.82 12.81
CA GLY A 170 -19.09 25.80 11.95
C GLY A 170 -18.36 26.20 10.67
N LEU A 171 -17.06 25.88 10.53
CA LEU A 171 -16.24 26.24 9.37
C LEU A 171 -16.42 25.29 8.16
N SER A 172 -17.66 25.04 7.77
CA SER A 172 -18.00 24.04 6.73
C SER A 172 -17.55 24.41 5.31
N THR A 173 -17.28 25.69 5.06
CA THR A 173 -16.78 26.27 3.79
C THR A 173 -15.24 26.36 3.72
N LEU A 174 -14.53 25.99 4.78
CA LEU A 174 -13.08 26.11 4.86
C LEU A 174 -12.39 25.13 3.90
N GLU A 175 -11.55 25.65 3.00
CA GLU A 175 -10.80 24.89 2.00
C GLU A 175 -9.35 24.65 2.45
N ASN A 176 -8.73 25.61 3.13
CA ASN A 176 -7.32 25.54 3.51
C ASN A 176 -7.09 25.96 4.98
N LEU A 177 -6.50 25.07 5.77
CA LEU A 177 -6.17 25.29 7.18
C LEU A 177 -4.67 25.15 7.43
N TYR A 178 -4.04 26.22 7.90
CA TYR A 178 -2.61 26.26 8.22
C TYR A 178 -2.42 26.38 9.74
N LEU A 179 -1.89 25.32 10.36
CA LEU A 179 -1.56 25.19 11.77
C LEU A 179 -0.06 24.92 11.99
N ASP A 180 0.75 25.20 10.98
CA ASP A 180 2.17 24.92 10.95
C ASP A 180 2.98 25.79 11.92
N ASN A 181 4.18 25.32 12.30
CA ASN A 181 5.09 26.04 13.20
C ASN A 181 4.39 26.46 14.51
N ASN A 182 3.77 25.49 15.19
CA ASN A 182 3.12 25.65 16.50
C ASN A 182 3.70 24.61 17.49
N ASP A 183 3.16 24.54 18.72
CA ASP A 183 3.58 23.59 19.75
C ASP A 183 2.60 22.40 19.90
N ILE A 184 1.85 22.07 18.83
CA ILE A 184 0.76 21.08 18.88
C ILE A 184 1.35 19.71 19.16
N ASN A 185 1.01 19.15 20.33
CA ASN A 185 1.38 17.79 20.73
C ASN A 185 0.17 16.87 20.86
N THR A 186 -1.01 17.43 21.15
CA THR A 186 -2.24 16.67 21.36
C THR A 186 -3.29 17.03 20.30
N ILE A 187 -3.74 16.05 19.54
CA ILE A 187 -4.90 16.18 18.64
C ILE A 187 -5.95 15.16 19.09
N THR A 188 -7.18 15.60 19.33
CA THR A 188 -8.26 14.66 19.72
C THR A 188 -8.75 13.85 18.51
N SER A 189 -9.35 12.70 18.75
CA SER A 189 -10.23 12.10 17.73
C SER A 189 -11.30 13.12 17.32
N SER A 190 -11.72 13.09 16.04
CA SER A 190 -12.68 14.05 15.48
C SER A 190 -12.28 15.54 15.57
N ALA A 191 -10.99 15.87 15.74
CA ALA A 191 -10.51 17.25 15.86
C ALA A 191 -10.86 18.16 14.67
N PHE A 192 -11.06 17.57 13.49
CA PHE A 192 -11.36 18.29 12.23
C PHE A 192 -12.78 18.00 11.69
N THR A 193 -13.65 17.39 12.49
CA THR A 193 -15.02 17.04 12.08
C THR A 193 -15.83 18.29 11.73
N GLY A 194 -16.53 18.24 10.59
CA GLY A 194 -17.39 19.32 10.10
C GLY A 194 -16.70 20.28 9.12
N LEU A 195 -15.39 20.13 8.89
CA LEU A 195 -14.64 20.83 7.84
C LEU A 195 -14.90 20.21 6.46
N SER A 196 -16.17 20.19 6.04
CA SER A 196 -16.69 19.46 4.88
C SER A 196 -16.10 19.86 3.53
N SER A 197 -15.48 21.04 3.42
CA SER A 197 -14.88 21.57 2.19
C SER A 197 -13.34 21.54 2.19
N LEU A 198 -12.71 21.00 3.25
CA LEU A 198 -11.27 21.13 3.46
C LEU A 198 -10.48 20.29 2.44
N GLN A 199 -9.60 20.95 1.69
CA GLN A 199 -8.75 20.39 0.65
C GLN A 199 -7.29 20.29 1.10
N LEU A 200 -6.82 21.23 1.93
CA LEU A 200 -5.45 21.26 2.47
C LEU A 200 -5.48 21.43 4.00
N LEU A 201 -4.74 20.55 4.68
CA LEU A 201 -4.46 20.64 6.11
C LEU A 201 -2.94 20.60 6.32
N ASP A 202 -2.38 21.70 6.82
CA ASP A 202 -0.96 21.81 7.16
C ASP A 202 -0.76 21.82 8.68
N LEU A 203 -0.07 20.79 9.18
CA LEU A 203 0.32 20.58 10.57
C LEU A 203 1.85 20.47 10.69
N ASN A 204 2.62 20.96 9.71
CA ASN A 204 4.08 20.83 9.71
C ASN A 204 4.73 21.55 10.89
N THR A 205 5.94 21.13 11.27
CA THR A 205 6.74 21.80 12.32
C THR A 205 5.95 21.95 13.63
N ASN A 206 5.54 20.83 14.20
CA ASN A 206 4.79 20.75 15.45
C ASN A 206 5.42 19.69 16.37
N ALA A 207 4.75 19.33 17.47
CA ALA A 207 5.24 18.39 18.48
C ALA A 207 4.48 17.05 18.50
N ILE A 208 3.66 16.75 17.49
CA ILE A 208 2.76 15.58 17.42
C ILE A 208 3.58 14.28 17.49
N ASP A 209 3.32 13.44 18.49
CA ASP A 209 4.02 12.15 18.69
C ASP A 209 3.23 10.93 18.18
N THR A 210 1.91 11.09 18.09
CA THR A 210 0.93 10.05 17.77
C THR A 210 -0.23 10.64 16.99
N VAL A 211 -0.84 9.84 16.11
CA VAL A 211 -2.03 10.21 15.34
C VAL A 211 -3.17 9.27 15.75
N PRO A 212 -4.09 9.69 16.64
CA PRO A 212 -5.19 8.85 17.10
C PRO A 212 -6.11 8.42 15.96
N THR A 213 -6.61 7.18 16.03
CA THR A 213 -7.63 6.68 15.10
C THR A 213 -8.85 7.61 15.07
N GLY A 214 -9.30 7.98 13.87
CA GLY A 214 -10.43 8.88 13.69
C GLY A 214 -10.11 10.37 13.83
N THR A 215 -8.83 10.77 13.92
CA THR A 215 -8.42 12.19 13.86
C THR A 215 -8.95 12.89 12.61
N PHE A 216 -8.92 12.22 11.45
CA PHE A 216 -9.29 12.76 10.15
C PHE A 216 -10.71 12.36 9.67
N TYR A 217 -11.57 11.91 10.59
CA TYR A 217 -12.97 11.65 10.25
C TYR A 217 -13.71 12.95 9.93
N GLY A 218 -14.64 12.89 8.97
CA GLY A 218 -15.40 14.06 8.53
C GLY A 218 -14.67 14.99 7.55
N LEU A 219 -13.58 14.56 6.92
CA LEU A 219 -12.83 15.29 5.89
C LEU A 219 -13.04 14.68 4.47
N PRO A 220 -14.23 14.82 3.85
CA PRO A 220 -14.60 14.06 2.67
C PRO A 220 -13.82 14.45 1.38
N VAL A 221 -13.24 15.65 1.32
CA VAL A 221 -12.62 16.21 0.10
C VAL A 221 -11.14 16.60 0.27
N LEU A 222 -10.49 16.13 1.36
CA LEU A 222 -9.10 16.46 1.64
C LEU A 222 -8.17 15.86 0.59
N GLN A 223 -7.33 16.70 -0.03
CA GLN A 223 -6.40 16.30 -1.09
C GLN A 223 -4.95 16.27 -0.60
N THR A 224 -4.58 17.18 0.31
CA THR A 224 -3.22 17.34 0.81
C THR A 224 -3.20 17.36 2.34
N LEU A 225 -2.37 16.51 2.93
CA LEU A 225 -2.09 16.49 4.36
C LEU A 225 -0.57 16.57 4.60
N VAL A 226 -0.14 17.58 5.36
CA VAL A 226 1.27 17.78 5.72
C VAL A 226 1.44 17.58 7.23
N LEU A 227 2.18 16.53 7.61
CA LEU A 227 2.54 16.15 8.98
C LEU A 227 4.07 16.16 9.18
N ARG A 228 4.80 16.76 8.24
CA ARG A 228 6.26 16.88 8.23
C ARG A 228 6.83 17.53 9.49
N ASP A 229 8.06 17.17 9.86
CA ASP A 229 8.83 17.78 10.96
C ASP A 229 8.04 17.77 12.29
N ASN A 230 7.49 16.60 12.62
CA ASN A 230 6.82 16.28 13.89
C ASN A 230 7.60 15.17 14.64
N ASN A 231 7.05 14.66 15.75
CA ASN A 231 7.67 13.61 16.58
C ASN A 231 7.04 12.22 16.35
N ILE A 232 6.30 11.98 15.26
CA ILE A 232 5.51 10.75 15.08
C ILE A 232 6.41 9.53 15.12
N GLY A 233 6.21 8.65 16.10
CA GLY A 233 7.09 7.49 16.36
C GLY A 233 6.73 6.22 15.58
N ALA A 234 5.44 6.03 15.29
CA ALA A 234 4.93 4.89 14.52
C ALA A 234 3.56 5.21 13.92
N LEU A 235 3.22 4.53 12.82
CA LEU A 235 1.87 4.56 12.25
C LEU A 235 1.15 3.28 12.62
N SER A 236 0.10 3.39 13.43
CA SER A 236 -0.77 2.27 13.79
C SER A 236 -1.82 2.02 12.73
N SER A 237 -2.36 0.79 12.67
CA SER A 237 -3.47 0.46 11.78
C SER A 237 -4.65 1.42 12.03
N GLY A 238 -5.19 1.99 10.95
CA GLY A 238 -6.26 2.97 10.98
C GLY A 238 -5.94 4.36 11.55
N SER A 239 -4.67 4.69 11.85
CA SER A 239 -4.26 6.07 12.19
C SER A 239 -4.57 7.08 11.07
N LEU A 240 -4.52 6.61 9.82
CA LEU A 240 -4.86 7.38 8.61
C LEU A 240 -6.28 7.10 8.07
N SER A 241 -7.15 6.43 8.85
CA SER A 241 -8.53 6.20 8.43
C SER A 241 -9.30 7.51 8.27
N GLY A 242 -10.09 7.61 7.19
CA GLY A 242 -10.80 8.83 6.81
C GLY A 242 -10.12 9.61 5.69
N LEU A 243 -8.83 9.37 5.41
CA LEU A 243 -8.07 10.00 4.32
C LEU A 243 -8.39 9.41 2.93
N ASN A 244 -9.67 9.20 2.65
CA ASN A 244 -10.17 8.46 1.49
C ASN A 244 -9.92 9.19 0.16
N THR A 245 -9.76 10.51 0.20
CA THR A 245 -9.59 11.39 -0.97
C THR A 245 -8.21 12.02 -1.08
N VAL A 246 -7.32 11.78 -0.10
CA VAL A 246 -5.96 12.35 -0.08
C VAL A 246 -5.14 11.82 -1.24
N ARG A 247 -4.46 12.74 -1.93
CA ARG A 247 -3.52 12.47 -3.02
C ARG A 247 -2.07 12.64 -2.57
N THR A 248 -1.80 13.62 -1.71
CA THR A 248 -0.46 13.93 -1.22
C THR A 248 -0.42 13.85 0.31
N LEU A 249 0.46 13.00 0.83
CA LEU A 249 0.72 12.83 2.25
C LEU A 249 2.22 12.99 2.53
N ASP A 250 2.58 14.05 3.24
CA ASP A 250 3.95 14.30 3.71
C ASP A 250 4.08 13.95 5.19
N LEU A 251 4.81 12.87 5.48
CA LEU A 251 5.18 12.36 6.80
C LEU A 251 6.70 12.45 7.02
N SER A 252 7.40 13.23 6.22
CA SER A 252 8.86 13.31 6.25
C SER A 252 9.39 13.95 7.53
N SER A 253 10.67 13.69 7.84
CA SER A 253 11.40 14.30 8.96
C SER A 253 10.80 14.03 10.35
N ASN A 254 10.03 12.94 10.49
CA ASN A 254 9.45 12.47 11.75
C ASN A 254 10.42 11.49 12.48
N SER A 255 9.90 10.64 13.37
CA SER A 255 10.65 9.58 14.04
C SER A 255 10.03 8.19 13.80
N ILE A 256 9.39 7.98 12.64
CA ILE A 256 8.65 6.77 12.33
C ILE A 256 9.62 5.59 12.24
N SER A 257 9.52 4.63 13.16
CA SER A 257 10.32 3.39 13.14
C SER A 257 9.57 2.19 12.57
N ALA A 258 8.24 2.25 12.55
CA ALA A 258 7.37 1.18 12.07
C ALA A 258 6.08 1.72 11.43
N ILE A 259 5.66 1.05 10.37
CA ILE A 259 4.36 1.22 9.72
C ILE A 259 3.60 -0.10 9.91
N ALA A 260 2.40 -0.05 10.49
CA ALA A 260 1.58 -1.24 10.69
C ALA A 260 0.84 -1.64 9.41
N SER A 261 0.60 -2.94 9.24
CA SER A 261 -0.28 -3.50 8.21
C SER A 261 -1.66 -2.80 8.23
N GLY A 262 -2.19 -2.46 7.05
CA GLY A 262 -3.47 -1.77 6.91
C GLY A 262 -3.46 -0.27 7.21
N THR A 263 -2.30 0.36 7.49
CA THR A 263 -2.18 1.82 7.66
C THR A 263 -2.74 2.60 6.45
N PHE A 264 -2.57 2.08 5.24
CA PHE A 264 -3.02 2.71 3.99
C PHE A 264 -4.28 2.07 3.39
N ALA A 265 -5.02 1.24 4.14
CA ALA A 265 -6.13 0.43 3.62
C ALA A 265 -7.24 1.23 2.89
N PHE A 266 -7.42 2.50 3.27
CA PHE A 266 -8.42 3.40 2.69
C PHE A 266 -7.82 4.49 1.77
N SER A 267 -6.50 4.51 1.60
CA SER A 267 -5.75 5.55 0.87
C SER A 267 -5.69 5.30 -0.65
N SER A 268 -6.78 4.82 -1.24
CA SER A 268 -6.82 4.38 -2.65
C SER A 268 -6.65 5.50 -3.68
N ASN A 269 -6.80 6.76 -3.27
CA ASN A 269 -6.54 7.96 -4.07
C ASN A 269 -5.13 8.55 -3.87
N LEU A 270 -4.32 7.99 -2.97
CA LEU A 270 -2.98 8.50 -2.65
C LEU A 270 -2.06 8.29 -3.85
N THR A 271 -1.45 9.37 -4.36
CA THR A 271 -0.50 9.36 -5.48
C THR A 271 0.93 9.62 -5.02
N ASP A 272 1.11 10.41 -3.96
CA ASP A 272 2.41 10.87 -3.49
C ASP A 272 2.54 10.69 -1.99
N LEU A 273 3.45 9.82 -1.57
CA LEU A 273 3.77 9.52 -0.18
C LEU A 273 5.23 9.86 0.10
N ASP A 274 5.45 10.82 1.00
CA ASP A 274 6.78 11.18 1.49
C ASP A 274 7.00 10.68 2.92
N LEU A 275 7.94 9.75 3.07
CA LEU A 275 8.39 9.16 4.34
C LEU A 275 9.89 9.42 4.56
N ASN A 276 10.48 10.37 3.83
CA ASN A 276 11.91 10.68 3.90
C ASN A 276 12.34 11.10 5.32
N ASN A 277 13.62 10.92 5.68
CA ASN A 277 14.20 11.40 6.94
C ASN A 277 13.50 10.85 8.20
N ASN A 278 13.08 9.58 8.17
CA ASN A 278 12.52 8.85 9.31
C ASN A 278 13.54 7.81 9.84
N VAL A 279 13.10 6.83 10.63
CA VAL A 279 13.96 5.77 11.20
C VAL A 279 13.39 4.38 10.91
N ILE A 280 12.75 4.20 9.75
CA ILE A 280 12.16 2.93 9.31
C ILE A 280 13.30 1.93 9.09
N GLY A 281 13.29 0.82 9.84
CA GLY A 281 14.35 -0.20 9.80
C GLY A 281 14.15 -1.30 8.75
N SER A 282 12.91 -1.58 8.36
CA SER A 282 12.57 -2.56 7.32
C SER A 282 11.24 -2.23 6.65
N LEU A 283 11.09 -2.66 5.39
CA LEU A 283 9.80 -2.66 4.69
C LEU A 283 9.20 -4.06 4.78
N ARG A 284 8.06 -4.20 5.47
CA ARG A 284 7.39 -5.49 5.64
C ARG A 284 6.49 -5.83 4.46
N ALA A 285 6.23 -7.13 4.27
CA ALA A 285 5.28 -7.61 3.29
C ALA A 285 3.94 -6.86 3.42
N ASN A 286 3.37 -6.41 2.30
CA ASN A 286 2.07 -5.72 2.23
C ASN A 286 1.99 -4.34 2.95
N THR A 287 3.11 -3.71 3.34
CA THR A 287 3.12 -2.40 4.06
C THR A 287 2.25 -1.33 3.37
N PHE A 288 2.25 -1.29 2.03
CA PHE A 288 1.56 -0.26 1.23
C PHE A 288 0.21 -0.73 0.64
N VAL A 289 -0.34 -1.88 1.08
CA VAL A 289 -1.64 -2.37 0.59
C VAL A 289 -2.76 -1.36 0.91
N GLY A 290 -3.56 -1.07 -0.12
CA GLY A 290 -4.60 -0.03 -0.11
C GLY A 290 -4.21 1.24 -0.87
N ALA A 291 -2.92 1.57 -0.95
CA ALA A 291 -2.40 2.70 -1.74
C ALA A 291 -2.25 2.36 -3.24
N SER A 292 -3.32 1.84 -3.86
CA SER A 292 -3.26 1.29 -5.23
C SER A 292 -3.06 2.31 -6.35
N SER A 293 -3.27 3.61 -6.07
CA SER A 293 -2.97 4.71 -6.99
C SER A 293 -1.58 5.35 -6.78
N LEU A 294 -0.76 4.81 -5.88
CA LEU A 294 0.52 5.41 -5.51
C LEU A 294 1.48 5.42 -6.70
N LYS A 295 2.00 6.61 -7.01
CA LYS A 295 2.90 6.94 -8.12
C LYS A 295 4.31 7.25 -7.64
N THR A 296 4.42 8.00 -6.54
CA THR A 296 5.70 8.39 -5.96
C THR A 296 5.78 7.91 -4.52
N LEU A 297 6.76 7.05 -4.23
CA LEU A 297 7.10 6.61 -2.87
C LEU A 297 8.52 7.09 -2.53
N ARG A 298 8.63 8.01 -1.56
CA ARG A 298 9.93 8.52 -1.10
C ARG A 298 10.26 8.00 0.30
N LEU A 299 11.35 7.25 0.41
CA LEU A 299 11.83 6.57 1.62
C LEU A 299 13.32 6.89 1.88
N ARG A 300 13.85 7.97 1.31
CA ARG A 300 15.26 8.33 1.42
C ARG A 300 15.63 8.76 2.84
N ASP A 301 16.92 8.73 3.18
CA ASP A 301 17.43 9.12 4.50
C ASP A 301 16.74 8.35 5.65
N ASN A 302 16.58 7.03 5.52
CA ASN A 302 15.97 6.14 6.52
C ASN A 302 17.00 5.09 7.03
N ALA A 303 16.54 4.10 7.79
CA ALA A 303 17.37 3.03 8.34
C ALA A 303 17.11 1.66 7.68
N ILE A 304 16.51 1.62 6.47
CA ILE A 304 15.98 0.39 5.87
C ILE A 304 17.14 -0.55 5.54
N SER A 305 17.25 -1.64 6.29
CA SER A 305 18.26 -2.69 6.07
C SER A 305 17.73 -3.91 5.34
N THR A 306 16.41 -4.12 5.34
CA THR A 306 15.74 -5.25 4.69
C THR A 306 14.44 -4.82 4.02
N ILE A 307 14.15 -5.45 2.89
CA ILE A 307 12.85 -5.41 2.21
C ILE A 307 12.32 -6.84 2.25
N GLU A 308 11.09 -7.04 2.70
CA GLU A 308 10.46 -8.36 2.67
C GLU A 308 9.79 -8.60 1.31
N ARG A 309 9.74 -9.86 0.88
CA ARG A 309 9.01 -10.27 -0.32
C ARG A 309 7.56 -9.77 -0.26
N ASP A 310 7.04 -9.24 -1.37
CA ASP A 310 5.73 -8.60 -1.47
C ASP A 310 5.56 -7.30 -0.64
N ALA A 311 6.63 -6.65 -0.16
CA ALA A 311 6.53 -5.34 0.53
C ALA A 311 5.85 -4.26 -0.32
N PHE A 312 6.03 -4.33 -1.64
CA PHE A 312 5.49 -3.42 -2.64
C PHE A 312 4.19 -3.92 -3.31
N ALA A 313 3.56 -4.96 -2.77
CA ALA A 313 2.36 -5.54 -3.36
C ALA A 313 1.16 -4.57 -3.40
N GLY A 314 0.46 -4.54 -4.53
CA GLY A 314 -0.76 -3.76 -4.73
C GLY A 314 -0.56 -2.34 -5.26
N MET A 315 0.68 -1.88 -5.47
CA MET A 315 1.00 -0.56 -6.01
C MET A 315 0.97 -0.56 -7.55
N LEU A 316 -0.23 -0.71 -8.13
CA LEU A 316 -0.45 -0.96 -9.57
C LEU A 316 -0.18 0.24 -10.51
N ARG A 317 0.29 1.37 -9.97
CA ARG A 317 0.47 2.64 -10.70
C ARG A 317 1.76 3.36 -10.32
N MET A 318 2.74 2.63 -9.79
CA MET A 318 4.00 3.21 -9.34
C MET A 318 4.75 3.79 -10.54
N ASP A 319 5.21 5.04 -10.43
CA ASP A 319 6.06 5.69 -11.43
C ASP A 319 7.52 5.73 -10.93
N SER A 320 7.73 5.99 -9.63
CA SER A 320 9.06 6.21 -9.03
C SER A 320 9.16 5.77 -7.56
N VAL A 321 10.20 5.01 -7.22
CA VAL A 321 10.55 4.62 -5.84
C VAL A 321 11.94 5.14 -5.47
N ASP A 322 12.04 5.86 -4.36
CA ASP A 322 13.30 6.43 -3.85
C ASP A 322 13.69 5.81 -2.50
N LEU A 323 14.75 5.01 -2.50
CA LEU A 323 15.35 4.30 -1.36
C LEU A 323 16.78 4.81 -1.06
N GLN A 324 17.16 5.98 -1.57
CA GLN A 324 18.51 6.53 -1.40
C GLN A 324 18.91 6.72 0.07
N ASN A 325 20.20 6.54 0.38
CA ASN A 325 20.77 6.76 1.72
C ASN A 325 20.02 5.95 2.81
N ASN A 326 20.02 4.64 2.63
CA ASN A 326 19.46 3.65 3.56
C ASN A 326 20.56 2.64 4.00
N ALA A 327 20.17 1.53 4.61
CA ALA A 327 21.08 0.54 5.18
C ALA A 327 21.12 -0.80 4.42
N LEU A 328 20.56 -0.89 3.20
CA LEU A 328 20.46 -2.12 2.41
C LEU A 328 21.87 -2.69 2.12
N THR A 329 22.08 -3.97 2.45
CA THR A 329 23.37 -4.67 2.25
C THR A 329 23.36 -5.67 1.09
N SER A 330 22.17 -6.08 0.67
CA SER A 330 21.89 -6.99 -0.44
C SER A 330 20.61 -6.54 -1.15
N ILE A 331 20.37 -7.13 -2.31
CA ILE A 331 19.08 -7.24 -2.99
C ILE A 331 18.85 -8.74 -3.16
N ASP A 332 17.63 -9.22 -2.93
CA ASP A 332 17.24 -10.62 -3.13
C ASP A 332 16.15 -10.77 -4.21
N GLU A 333 15.99 -11.99 -4.75
CA GLU A 333 14.94 -12.30 -5.73
C GLU A 333 13.55 -12.26 -5.05
N GLY A 334 12.96 -11.07 -4.99
CA GLY A 334 11.66 -10.87 -4.35
C GLY A 334 11.40 -9.45 -3.87
N ASP A 335 12.45 -8.67 -3.61
CA ASP A 335 12.37 -7.35 -2.97
C ASP A 335 11.52 -6.36 -3.75
N PHE A 336 11.57 -6.41 -5.09
CA PHE A 336 10.88 -5.51 -6.00
C PHE A 336 9.60 -6.11 -6.62
N LEU A 337 9.11 -7.24 -6.11
CA LEU A 337 7.84 -7.83 -6.54
C LEU A 337 6.67 -6.88 -6.23
N GLY A 338 6.00 -6.44 -7.29
CA GLY A 338 4.86 -5.52 -7.22
C GLY A 338 5.13 -4.14 -7.83
N LEU A 339 6.38 -3.82 -8.18
CA LEU A 339 6.75 -2.56 -8.84
C LEU A 339 6.48 -2.57 -10.36
N ARG A 340 5.38 -3.19 -10.81
CA ARG A 340 4.93 -3.11 -12.21
C ARG A 340 4.47 -1.68 -12.52
N GLY A 341 4.93 -1.16 -13.64
CA GLY A 341 4.81 0.24 -14.05
C GLY A 341 5.93 1.16 -13.57
N ALA A 342 6.73 0.76 -12.57
CA ALA A 342 7.75 1.63 -11.99
C ALA A 342 8.86 1.93 -13.00
N THR A 343 9.02 3.21 -13.35
CA THR A 343 10.00 3.67 -14.34
C THR A 343 11.35 4.00 -13.72
N THR A 344 11.37 4.40 -12.45
CA THR A 344 12.57 4.90 -11.76
C THR A 344 12.74 4.23 -10.39
N LEU A 345 13.93 3.68 -10.15
CA LEU A 345 14.32 3.10 -8.87
C LEU A 345 15.67 3.69 -8.42
N ASN A 346 15.66 4.45 -7.33
CA ASN A 346 16.87 5.02 -6.72
C ASN A 346 17.28 4.21 -5.49
N LEU A 347 18.45 3.58 -5.56
CA LEU A 347 19.08 2.76 -4.52
C LEU A 347 20.47 3.33 -4.14
N ALA A 348 20.78 4.56 -4.55
CA ALA A 348 22.07 5.19 -4.28
C ALA A 348 22.37 5.32 -2.77
N ASP A 349 23.65 5.50 -2.42
CA ASP A 349 24.12 5.72 -1.04
C ASP A 349 23.74 4.60 -0.04
N ASN A 350 23.51 3.38 -0.53
CA ASN A 350 23.29 2.18 0.29
C ASN A 350 24.60 1.39 0.52
N LYS A 351 24.51 0.16 1.02
CA LYS A 351 25.65 -0.71 1.37
C LYS A 351 25.66 -2.00 0.54
N ILE A 352 24.97 -2.03 -0.61
CA ILE A 352 24.75 -3.23 -1.44
C ILE A 352 26.11 -3.75 -1.94
N ALA A 353 26.45 -4.99 -1.60
CA ALA A 353 27.77 -5.57 -1.89
C ALA A 353 27.85 -6.34 -3.23
N ALA A 354 26.71 -6.84 -3.72
CA ALA A 354 26.60 -7.59 -4.98
C ALA A 354 25.17 -7.53 -5.53
N LEU A 355 25.01 -7.81 -6.83
CA LEU A 355 23.70 -7.99 -7.46
C LEU A 355 23.51 -9.47 -7.84
N PRO A 356 22.43 -10.15 -7.36
CA PRO A 356 22.16 -11.56 -7.67
C PRO A 356 21.58 -11.73 -9.08
N ALA A 357 21.35 -12.97 -9.49
CA ALA A 357 20.55 -13.27 -10.66
C ALA A 357 19.11 -12.77 -10.47
N TRP A 358 18.50 -12.17 -11.49
CA TRP A 358 17.11 -11.68 -11.48
C TRP A 358 16.76 -10.72 -10.33
N GLY A 359 17.74 -9.97 -9.79
CA GLY A 359 17.53 -9.09 -8.63
C GLY A 359 16.46 -8.01 -8.79
N PHE A 360 16.08 -7.64 -10.02
CA PHE A 360 15.03 -6.66 -10.33
C PHE A 360 13.72 -7.29 -10.83
N ARG A 361 13.50 -8.59 -10.61
CA ARG A 361 12.28 -9.30 -11.00
C ARG A 361 11.03 -8.67 -10.34
N GLY A 362 9.97 -8.45 -11.13
CA GLY A 362 8.75 -7.77 -10.69
C GLY A 362 8.73 -6.26 -10.88
N ALA A 363 9.81 -5.69 -11.42
CA ALA A 363 9.95 -4.29 -11.80
C ALA A 363 10.35 -4.19 -13.29
N GLU A 364 9.63 -4.90 -14.16
CA GLU A 364 10.02 -5.08 -15.58
C GLU A 364 10.03 -3.77 -16.39
N ASP A 365 9.23 -2.78 -15.99
CA ASP A 365 9.04 -1.50 -16.70
C ASP A 365 10.10 -0.42 -16.35
N LEU A 366 11.17 -0.78 -15.64
CA LEU A 366 12.22 0.16 -15.20
C LEU A 366 13.00 0.75 -16.38
N VAL A 367 13.00 2.08 -16.45
CA VAL A 367 13.73 2.90 -17.43
C VAL A 367 15.03 3.45 -16.85
N SER A 368 15.09 3.69 -15.54
CA SER A 368 16.26 4.22 -14.83
C SER A 368 16.50 3.53 -13.48
N ILE A 369 17.73 3.04 -13.27
CA ILE A 369 18.20 2.49 -12.01
C ILE A 369 19.45 3.27 -11.56
N ASP A 370 19.40 3.85 -10.35
CA ASP A 370 20.58 4.43 -9.70
C ASP A 370 21.07 3.55 -8.54
N LEU A 371 22.30 3.04 -8.65
CA LEU A 371 23.01 2.22 -7.66
C LEU A 371 24.31 2.90 -7.21
N GLY A 372 24.45 4.22 -7.43
CA GLY A 372 25.64 4.99 -7.09
C GLY A 372 26.05 4.91 -5.61
N ASN A 373 27.36 5.02 -5.33
CA ASN A 373 27.94 5.02 -3.98
C ASN A 373 27.57 3.80 -3.10
N ASN A 374 27.27 2.65 -3.72
CA ASN A 374 27.09 1.38 -3.02
C ASN A 374 28.44 0.69 -2.77
N LYS A 375 28.46 -0.61 -2.52
CA LYS A 375 29.68 -1.39 -2.27
C LYS A 375 29.82 -2.55 -3.26
N ILE A 376 29.17 -2.44 -4.43
CA ILE A 376 29.00 -3.51 -5.41
C ILE A 376 30.36 -3.91 -5.97
N SER A 377 30.80 -5.13 -5.68
CA SER A 377 32.04 -5.72 -6.23
C SER A 377 31.79 -6.74 -7.33
N SER A 378 30.59 -7.31 -7.40
CA SER A 378 30.20 -8.35 -8.37
C SER A 378 28.74 -8.22 -8.79
N ILE A 379 28.48 -8.47 -10.07
CA ILE A 379 27.14 -8.44 -10.68
C ILE A 379 26.96 -9.77 -11.42
N HIS A 380 25.84 -10.46 -11.17
CA HIS A 380 25.51 -11.70 -11.88
C HIS A 380 25.14 -11.43 -13.35
N ILE A 381 25.43 -12.39 -14.24
CA ILE A 381 25.14 -12.27 -15.69
C ILE A 381 23.65 -12.02 -15.99
N ASP A 382 22.76 -12.66 -15.25
CA ASP A 382 21.30 -12.47 -15.33
C ASP A 382 20.73 -11.38 -14.39
N ALA A 383 21.55 -10.51 -13.78
CA ALA A 383 21.07 -9.55 -12.77
C ALA A 383 20.03 -8.56 -13.31
N PHE A 384 20.22 -8.08 -14.54
CA PHE A 384 19.34 -7.14 -15.24
C PHE A 384 18.41 -7.81 -16.26
N ARG A 385 18.32 -9.14 -16.23
CA ARG A 385 17.55 -9.89 -17.23
C ARG A 385 16.05 -9.72 -16.99
N GLY A 386 15.35 -9.24 -18.02
CA GLY A 386 13.91 -8.96 -17.97
C GLY A 386 13.55 -7.48 -17.84
N LEU A 387 14.52 -6.57 -18.07
CA LEU A 387 14.31 -5.11 -18.08
C LEU A 387 14.40 -4.55 -19.52
N PRO A 388 13.39 -4.80 -20.39
CA PRO A 388 13.47 -4.46 -21.82
C PRO A 388 13.60 -2.96 -22.12
N ASP A 389 13.14 -2.09 -21.23
CA ASP A 389 13.06 -0.63 -21.43
C ASP A 389 14.12 0.16 -20.64
N LEU A 390 15.08 -0.52 -20.00
CA LEU A 390 16.12 0.14 -19.19
C LEU A 390 17.08 0.96 -20.06
N LYS A 391 17.04 2.29 -19.88
CA LYS A 391 17.85 3.27 -20.62
C LYS A 391 19.00 3.86 -19.82
N THR A 392 18.85 4.00 -18.50
CA THR A 392 19.89 4.57 -17.64
C THR A 392 20.26 3.63 -16.51
N LEU A 393 21.56 3.32 -16.40
CA LEU A 393 22.13 2.55 -15.31
C LEU A 393 23.31 3.32 -14.71
N ASP A 394 23.15 3.71 -13.45
CA ASP A 394 24.17 4.40 -12.68
C ASP A 394 24.82 3.44 -11.67
N LEU A 395 26.10 3.14 -11.87
CA LEU A 395 26.91 2.27 -11.02
C LEU A 395 28.13 3.02 -10.46
N ARG A 396 28.10 4.37 -10.41
CA ARG A 396 29.24 5.18 -9.96
C ARG A 396 29.65 4.88 -8.51
N ASP A 397 30.89 5.16 -8.15
CA ASP A 397 31.44 5.09 -6.79
C ASP A 397 31.23 3.72 -6.08
N ASN A 398 31.36 2.64 -6.86
CA ASN A 398 31.23 1.25 -6.39
C ASN A 398 32.61 0.55 -6.31
N ALA A 399 32.64 -0.78 -6.13
CA ALA A 399 33.85 -1.57 -5.94
C ALA A 399 34.19 -2.50 -7.11
N LEU A 400 33.60 -2.28 -8.30
CA LEU A 400 33.75 -3.14 -9.47
C LEU A 400 35.20 -3.21 -9.95
N ASN A 401 35.78 -4.41 -9.97
CA ASN A 401 37.17 -4.66 -10.39
C ASN A 401 37.28 -5.46 -11.70
N ALA A 402 36.23 -6.21 -12.05
CA ALA A 402 36.18 -7.10 -13.20
C ALA A 402 35.78 -6.37 -14.48
N THR A 403 36.16 -6.95 -15.61
CA THR A 403 35.82 -6.43 -16.93
C THR A 403 34.36 -6.72 -17.27
N LEU A 404 33.64 -5.74 -17.82
CA LEU A 404 32.19 -5.75 -18.08
C LEU A 404 31.70 -6.82 -19.08
N GLY A 405 32.63 -7.50 -19.76
CA GLY A 405 32.35 -8.59 -20.69
C GLY A 405 31.65 -9.76 -19.99
N GLY A 406 30.32 -9.75 -20.02
CA GLY A 406 29.45 -10.70 -19.35
C GLY A 406 28.10 -10.13 -18.93
N MET A 407 27.98 -8.81 -18.71
CA MET A 407 26.75 -8.17 -18.20
C MET A 407 25.67 -7.89 -19.27
N VAL A 408 25.74 -8.55 -20.44
CA VAL A 408 24.96 -8.18 -21.63
C VAL A 408 23.47 -8.60 -21.60
N PRO A 409 23.05 -9.73 -20.97
CA PRO A 409 21.64 -10.13 -20.96
C PRO A 409 20.72 -9.13 -20.22
N GLY A 410 19.94 -8.36 -20.98
CA GLY A 410 18.93 -7.42 -20.47
C GLY A 410 19.30 -5.94 -20.61
N LEU A 411 20.51 -5.60 -21.07
CA LEU A 411 20.97 -4.21 -21.24
C LEU A 411 20.92 -3.72 -22.70
N GLN A 412 20.18 -4.38 -23.60
CA GLN A 412 20.19 -4.06 -25.03
C GLN A 412 19.62 -2.67 -25.37
N SER A 413 18.72 -2.15 -24.54
CA SER A 413 18.07 -0.83 -24.69
C SER A 413 18.79 0.30 -23.96
N LEU A 414 19.97 0.03 -23.38
CA LEU A 414 20.67 0.97 -22.53
C LEU A 414 21.30 2.12 -23.35
N ASP A 415 20.89 3.35 -23.03
CA ASP A 415 21.40 4.60 -23.62
C ASP A 415 22.58 5.16 -22.82
N THR A 416 22.51 5.10 -21.48
CA THR A 416 23.49 5.71 -20.57
C THR A 416 23.99 4.72 -19.53
N LEU A 417 25.31 4.53 -19.49
CA LEU A 417 26.00 3.71 -18.49
C LEU A 417 27.07 4.55 -17.78
N LYS A 418 26.92 4.71 -16.46
CA LYS A 418 27.91 5.40 -15.62
C LYS A 418 28.61 4.40 -14.71
N LEU A 419 29.93 4.39 -14.77
CA LEU A 419 30.82 3.47 -14.04
C LEU A 419 31.96 4.23 -13.37
N SER A 420 31.86 5.55 -13.24
CA SER A 420 32.90 6.37 -12.62
C SER A 420 33.18 5.99 -11.16
N GLY A 421 34.38 6.28 -10.66
CA GLY A 421 34.73 6.02 -9.26
C GLY A 421 34.84 4.54 -8.86
N ASN A 422 34.96 3.62 -9.83
CA ASN A 422 35.11 2.18 -9.59
C ASN A 422 36.59 1.73 -9.58
N LYS A 423 36.83 0.42 -9.52
CA LYS A 423 38.16 -0.20 -9.44
C LYS A 423 38.54 -0.92 -10.74
N ILE A 424 37.97 -0.52 -11.88
CA ILE A 424 38.20 -1.18 -13.18
C ILE A 424 39.65 -0.92 -13.60
N ASN A 425 40.42 -2.00 -13.82
CA ASN A 425 41.85 -1.90 -14.11
C ASN A 425 42.19 -1.97 -15.61
N SER A 426 41.28 -2.49 -16.44
CA SER A 426 41.48 -2.67 -17.89
C SER A 426 40.16 -2.80 -18.63
N ILE A 427 40.13 -2.40 -19.91
CA ILE A 427 39.00 -2.66 -20.82
C ILE A 427 39.44 -3.70 -21.87
N PRO A 428 38.85 -4.91 -21.89
CA PRO A 428 39.18 -5.93 -22.88
C PRO A 428 38.54 -5.62 -24.23
N ARG A 429 38.92 -6.36 -25.27
CA ARG A 429 38.22 -6.33 -26.56
C ARG A 429 36.75 -6.71 -26.38
N ASP A 430 35.86 -6.08 -27.18
CA ASP A 430 34.43 -6.37 -27.25
C ASP A 430 33.68 -6.23 -25.90
N ALA A 431 34.23 -5.46 -24.95
CA ALA A 431 33.72 -5.32 -23.57
C ALA A 431 32.26 -4.82 -23.47
N PHE A 432 31.80 -4.09 -24.49
CA PHE A 432 30.46 -3.50 -24.59
C PHE A 432 29.66 -4.04 -25.78
N GLN A 433 30.08 -5.17 -26.35
CA GLN A 433 29.43 -5.75 -27.53
C GLN A 433 27.97 -6.13 -27.21
N GLY A 434 27.05 -5.67 -28.06
CA GLY A 434 25.61 -5.89 -27.89
C GLY A 434 24.87 -4.76 -27.15
N LEU A 435 25.59 -3.76 -26.63
CA LEU A 435 25.00 -2.53 -26.09
C LEU A 435 24.89 -1.44 -27.17
N ASN A 436 23.94 -0.51 -27.00
CA ASN A 436 23.65 0.57 -27.94
C ASN A 436 23.84 1.98 -27.34
N LEU A 437 24.83 2.12 -26.44
CA LEU A 437 25.04 3.31 -25.63
C LEU A 437 25.18 4.61 -26.45
N ILE A 438 24.57 5.68 -25.94
CA ILE A 438 24.74 7.09 -26.31
C ILE A 438 25.82 7.74 -25.41
N SER A 439 25.85 7.38 -24.12
CA SER A 439 26.78 7.95 -23.13
C SER A 439 27.42 6.87 -22.26
N LEU A 440 28.76 6.92 -22.14
CA LEU A 440 29.56 6.01 -21.32
C LEU A 440 30.56 6.80 -20.48
N ASP A 441 30.41 6.74 -19.16
CA ASP A 441 31.34 7.33 -18.20
C ASP A 441 32.16 6.24 -17.50
N LEU A 442 33.47 6.23 -17.73
CA LEU A 442 34.47 5.35 -17.12
C LEU A 442 35.52 6.16 -16.34
N SER A 443 35.23 7.41 -16.00
CA SER A 443 36.17 8.31 -15.32
C SER A 443 36.52 7.83 -13.89
N MET A 444 37.56 8.40 -13.29
CA MET A 444 37.97 8.10 -11.90
C MET A 444 38.12 6.60 -11.58
N ASN A 445 38.63 5.81 -12.53
CA ASN A 445 38.89 4.38 -12.37
C ASN A 445 40.41 4.11 -12.33
N ASN A 446 40.81 2.84 -12.31
CA ASN A 446 42.21 2.41 -12.34
C ASN A 446 42.64 1.90 -13.73
N ILE A 447 41.97 2.30 -14.81
CA ILE A 447 42.17 1.72 -16.14
C ILE A 447 43.59 2.04 -16.61
N SER A 448 44.40 1.00 -16.79
CA SER A 448 45.80 1.08 -17.22
C SER A 448 46.02 0.51 -18.63
N SER A 449 45.15 -0.39 -19.07
CA SER A 449 45.22 -1.05 -20.37
C SER A 449 43.86 -1.06 -21.07
N VAL A 450 43.82 -0.56 -22.30
CA VAL A 450 42.65 -0.60 -23.19
C VAL A 450 43.02 -1.46 -24.40
N GLN A 451 42.30 -2.56 -24.63
CA GLN A 451 42.62 -3.49 -25.72
C GLN A 451 42.11 -2.98 -27.10
N PRO A 452 42.75 -3.39 -28.21
CA PRO A 452 42.24 -3.11 -29.55
C PRO A 452 40.85 -3.73 -29.76
N GLY A 453 39.87 -2.88 -30.10
CA GLY A 453 38.46 -3.25 -30.24
C GLY A 453 37.64 -3.15 -28.94
N ALA A 454 38.13 -2.47 -27.90
CA ALA A 454 37.42 -2.36 -26.62
C ALA A 454 35.99 -1.75 -26.72
N PHE A 455 35.79 -0.77 -27.60
CA PHE A 455 34.51 -0.08 -27.82
C PHE A 455 33.78 -0.57 -29.09
N ASN A 456 34.10 -1.77 -29.58
CA ASN A 456 33.45 -2.36 -30.75
C ASN A 456 31.92 -2.44 -30.55
N GLY A 457 31.16 -2.10 -31.59
CA GLY A 457 29.70 -2.15 -31.58
C GLY A 457 29.00 -0.87 -31.14
N LEU A 458 29.67 0.02 -30.40
CA LEU A 458 29.12 1.28 -29.87
C LEU A 458 28.95 2.37 -30.94
N ARG A 459 28.12 2.11 -31.96
CA ARG A 459 27.93 2.98 -33.13
C ARG A 459 27.24 4.31 -32.82
N ASN A 460 26.39 4.34 -31.80
CA ASN A 460 25.59 5.52 -31.42
C ASN A 460 26.21 6.32 -30.26
N LEU A 461 27.42 5.96 -29.81
CA LEU A 461 28.07 6.61 -28.68
C LEU A 461 28.48 8.05 -29.03
N GLU A 462 27.82 9.01 -28.39
CA GLU A 462 28.08 10.44 -28.54
C GLU A 462 29.04 10.98 -27.47
N SER A 463 29.03 10.40 -26.26
CA SER A 463 29.85 10.85 -25.14
C SER A 463 30.63 9.71 -24.50
N LEU A 464 31.95 9.89 -24.36
CA LEU A 464 32.85 8.95 -23.69
C LEU A 464 33.76 9.69 -22.70
N ASP A 465 33.70 9.32 -21.42
CA ASP A 465 34.64 9.82 -20.40
C ASP A 465 35.63 8.73 -19.96
N LEU A 466 36.92 8.99 -20.15
CA LEU A 466 38.04 8.17 -19.70
C LEU A 466 39.01 8.95 -18.79
N SER A 467 38.60 10.13 -18.31
CA SER A 467 39.45 11.01 -17.49
C SER A 467 39.77 10.41 -16.11
N GLN A 468 40.80 10.94 -15.45
CA GLN A 468 41.19 10.52 -14.09
C GLN A 468 41.48 9.02 -13.94
N ASN A 469 42.10 8.40 -14.94
CA ASN A 469 42.45 6.98 -14.97
C ASN A 469 43.98 6.77 -14.87
N LYS A 470 44.47 5.57 -15.24
CA LYS A 470 45.90 5.20 -15.27
C LYS A 470 46.41 4.86 -16.68
N ILE A 471 45.75 5.40 -17.71
CA ILE A 471 46.02 5.06 -19.11
C ILE A 471 47.34 5.69 -19.55
N GLU A 472 48.33 4.86 -19.87
CA GLU A 472 49.59 5.32 -20.46
C GLU A 472 49.49 5.49 -21.98
N SER A 473 48.75 4.62 -22.67
CA SER A 473 48.52 4.69 -24.10
C SER A 473 47.25 3.95 -24.48
N VAL A 474 46.66 4.35 -25.61
CA VAL A 474 45.54 3.62 -26.24
C VAL A 474 45.98 3.08 -27.60
N PRO A 475 45.37 1.99 -28.09
CA PRO A 475 45.56 1.53 -29.47
C PRO A 475 45.25 2.65 -30.47
N GLY A 476 46.17 2.88 -31.40
CA GLY A 476 45.95 3.82 -32.51
C GLY A 476 44.67 3.47 -33.29
N MET A 477 44.00 4.50 -33.81
CA MET A 477 42.77 4.40 -34.60
C MET A 477 41.50 3.90 -33.87
N MET A 478 41.48 3.79 -32.53
CA MET A 478 40.26 3.31 -31.84
C MET A 478 39.10 4.33 -31.79
N PHE A 479 39.36 5.60 -31.41
CA PHE A 479 38.29 6.63 -31.35
C PHE A 479 37.74 7.04 -32.73
N PRO A 480 38.55 7.11 -33.82
CA PRO A 480 38.03 7.28 -35.18
C PRO A 480 37.00 6.24 -35.64
N GLN A 481 36.89 5.09 -34.98
CA GLN A 481 35.93 4.03 -35.30
C GLN A 481 34.56 4.23 -34.62
N LEU A 482 34.38 5.29 -33.82
CA LEU A 482 33.13 5.67 -33.16
C LEU A 482 32.48 6.82 -33.96
N PRO A 483 31.58 6.53 -34.92
CA PRO A 483 31.16 7.51 -35.93
C PRO A 483 30.28 8.64 -35.37
N SER A 484 29.63 8.41 -34.23
CA SER A 484 28.71 9.36 -33.58
C SER A 484 29.37 10.19 -32.49
N LEU A 485 30.66 9.95 -32.18
CA LEU A 485 31.33 10.56 -31.03
C LEU A 485 31.41 12.09 -31.17
N ARG A 486 30.85 12.80 -30.18
CA ARG A 486 30.84 14.27 -30.08
C ARG A 486 31.75 14.77 -28.97
N THR A 487 31.79 14.04 -27.86
CA THR A 487 32.46 14.42 -26.62
C THR A 487 33.39 13.30 -26.17
N LEU A 488 34.65 13.62 -25.92
CA LEU A 488 35.65 12.71 -25.36
C LEU A 488 36.40 13.40 -24.22
N ARG A 489 36.63 12.71 -23.11
CA ARG A 489 37.43 13.21 -21.98
C ARG A 489 38.60 12.28 -21.70
N LEU A 490 39.80 12.85 -21.61
CA LEU A 490 41.09 12.16 -21.52
C LEU A 490 42.01 12.78 -20.45
N GLN A 491 41.53 13.80 -19.74
CA GLN A 491 42.26 14.56 -18.73
C GLN A 491 42.79 13.66 -17.61
N ASN A 492 43.85 14.10 -16.94
CA ASN A 492 44.34 13.46 -15.71
C ASN A 492 44.66 11.95 -15.86
N ASN A 493 45.26 11.58 -16.99
CA ASN A 493 45.83 10.25 -17.25
C ASN A 493 47.37 10.36 -17.42
N PRO A 494 48.14 9.33 -17.04
CA PRO A 494 49.60 9.33 -17.13
C PRO A 494 50.08 9.02 -18.56
N TRP A 495 49.82 9.91 -19.52
CA TRP A 495 50.06 9.64 -20.94
C TRP A 495 51.54 9.52 -21.33
N ASN A 496 51.96 8.32 -21.72
CA ASN A 496 53.32 7.98 -22.08
C ASN A 496 53.61 8.42 -23.52
N CYS A 497 54.06 9.67 -23.67
CA CYS A 497 54.32 10.36 -24.94
C CYS A 497 55.54 9.80 -25.70
N ASN A 498 55.37 8.59 -26.24
CA ASN A 498 56.27 7.91 -27.16
C ASN A 498 55.55 7.57 -28.48
N CYS A 499 56.23 6.86 -29.38
CA CYS A 499 55.76 6.47 -30.71
C CYS A 499 54.38 5.79 -30.75
N LYS A 500 53.99 5.08 -29.70
CA LYS A 500 52.66 4.42 -29.62
C LYS A 500 51.51 5.43 -29.56
N LEU A 501 51.77 6.64 -29.08
CA LEU A 501 50.78 7.69 -28.88
C LEU A 501 50.66 8.65 -30.09
N LEU A 502 51.60 8.60 -31.03
CA LEU A 502 51.69 9.52 -32.18
C LEU A 502 50.38 9.58 -33.00
N GLU A 503 49.75 8.44 -33.24
CA GLU A 503 48.49 8.36 -33.98
C GLU A 503 47.31 9.00 -33.24
N LEU A 504 47.26 8.90 -31.90
CA LEU A 504 46.26 9.62 -31.10
C LEU A 504 46.48 11.13 -31.18
N VAL A 505 47.72 11.59 -31.02
CA VAL A 505 48.08 13.02 -31.07
C VAL A 505 47.74 13.62 -32.44
N ARG A 506 48.08 12.93 -33.53
CA ARG A 506 47.71 13.34 -34.91
C ARG A 506 46.20 13.47 -35.08
N TRP A 507 45.42 12.49 -34.60
CA TRP A 507 43.96 12.58 -34.65
C TRP A 507 43.40 13.75 -33.82
N MET A 508 43.91 13.96 -32.60
CA MET A 508 43.45 15.04 -31.71
C MET A 508 43.66 16.45 -32.29
N GLN A 509 44.64 16.63 -33.19
CA GLN A 509 44.89 17.91 -33.88
C GLN A 509 43.85 18.25 -34.95
N VAL A 510 43.23 17.24 -35.58
CA VAL A 510 42.30 17.41 -36.71
C VAL A 510 40.85 17.05 -36.39
N THR A 511 40.59 16.46 -35.23
CA THR A 511 39.24 16.03 -34.82
C THR A 511 38.34 17.22 -34.43
N SER A 512 37.06 17.13 -34.83
CA SER A 512 35.99 18.02 -34.39
C SER A 512 35.33 17.60 -33.08
N VAL A 513 35.75 16.47 -32.49
CA VAL A 513 35.28 16.01 -31.18
C VAL A 513 35.70 17.00 -30.09
N ASP A 514 34.77 17.36 -29.21
CA ASP A 514 35.08 18.16 -28.03
C ASP A 514 35.92 17.34 -27.04
N LEU A 515 37.16 17.77 -26.82
CA LEU A 515 38.12 17.15 -25.92
C LEU A 515 38.12 17.78 -24.52
N GLY A 516 37.29 18.80 -24.25
CA GLY A 516 37.27 19.54 -22.99
C GLY A 516 38.52 20.42 -22.82
N ASN A 517 38.99 20.59 -21.58
CA ASN A 517 40.22 21.34 -21.34
C ASN A 517 41.44 20.56 -21.88
N ARG A 518 41.96 20.99 -23.04
CA ARG A 518 43.12 20.34 -23.70
C ARG A 518 44.43 20.53 -22.91
N ASN A 519 44.51 21.54 -22.04
CA ASN A 519 45.69 21.81 -21.22
C ASN A 519 45.92 20.76 -20.10
N GLU A 520 44.88 20.00 -19.75
CA GLU A 520 44.92 18.94 -18.73
C GLU A 520 45.23 17.54 -19.32
N ILE A 521 45.48 17.47 -20.64
CA ILE A 521 45.94 16.26 -21.32
C ILE A 521 47.45 16.39 -21.51
N VAL A 522 48.20 15.93 -20.50
CA VAL A 522 49.66 16.14 -20.37
C VAL A 522 50.44 14.82 -20.36
N CYS A 523 51.72 14.90 -20.74
CA CYS A 523 52.62 13.74 -20.78
C CYS A 523 53.17 13.33 -19.39
N SER A 524 53.21 12.02 -19.11
CA SER A 524 53.78 11.39 -17.91
C SER A 524 53.98 9.88 -18.17
N PRO A 525 54.95 9.16 -17.55
CA PRO A 525 55.98 9.59 -16.60
C PRO A 525 57.34 9.85 -17.28
N ALA A 526 58.28 10.41 -16.50
CA ALA A 526 59.73 10.54 -16.74
C ALA A 526 60.23 10.48 -18.22
N GLY A 527 60.25 11.64 -18.89
CA GLY A 527 60.87 11.82 -20.20
C GLY A 527 61.03 13.31 -20.56
N PRO A 528 61.61 13.67 -21.71
CA PRO A 528 61.81 15.07 -22.11
C PRO A 528 60.49 15.86 -22.25
N PHE A 529 59.36 15.18 -22.43
CA PHE A 529 58.04 15.80 -22.63
C PHE A 529 57.20 15.92 -21.35
N THR A 530 57.69 15.49 -20.17
CA THR A 530 56.87 15.44 -18.94
C THR A 530 56.24 16.80 -18.59
N GLY A 531 54.92 16.79 -18.33
CA GLY A 531 54.16 17.99 -17.97
C GLY A 531 53.73 18.87 -19.15
N LEU A 532 54.18 18.60 -20.37
CA LEU A 532 53.70 19.32 -21.56
C LEU A 532 52.29 18.84 -21.93
N ALA A 533 51.38 19.79 -22.17
CA ALA A 533 50.07 19.53 -22.75
C ALA A 533 50.20 19.12 -24.22
N PHE A 534 49.35 18.23 -24.71
CA PHE A 534 49.41 17.75 -26.11
C PHE A 534 49.22 18.88 -27.13
N MET A 535 48.54 19.96 -26.73
CA MET A 535 48.36 21.18 -27.51
C MET A 535 48.46 22.40 -26.57
N PRO A 536 49.10 23.51 -26.98
CA PRO A 536 49.74 23.75 -28.27
C PRO A 536 51.26 23.53 -28.17
N VAL A 537 51.77 22.37 -28.60
CA VAL A 537 53.22 22.21 -28.79
C VAL A 537 53.57 22.46 -30.26
N PRO A 538 54.07 23.65 -30.64
CA PRO A 538 54.74 23.79 -31.92
C PRO A 538 55.94 22.83 -31.95
N ASN A 539 56.07 22.03 -33.01
CA ASN A 539 57.14 21.03 -33.27
C ASN A 539 57.10 19.65 -32.56
N VAL A 540 55.98 19.20 -31.95
CA VAL A 540 55.86 17.76 -31.59
C VAL A 540 55.93 16.84 -32.82
N SER A 541 55.52 17.31 -34.00
CA SER A 541 55.72 16.61 -35.28
C SER A 541 57.19 16.46 -35.69
N GLN A 542 58.14 17.13 -35.03
CA GLN A 542 59.57 16.94 -35.31
C GLN A 542 60.26 16.11 -34.23
N GLU A 543 60.10 16.41 -32.94
CA GLU A 543 60.82 15.66 -31.89
C GLU A 543 60.29 14.24 -31.67
N LEU A 544 58.96 14.04 -31.71
CA LEU A 544 58.40 12.68 -31.62
C LEU A 544 58.63 11.89 -32.91
N GLU A 545 58.55 12.51 -34.10
CA GLU A 545 58.84 11.79 -35.35
C GLU A 545 60.33 11.40 -35.46
N MET A 546 61.26 12.29 -35.10
CA MET A 546 62.70 11.98 -35.08
C MET A 546 63.06 10.87 -34.08
N SER A 547 62.39 10.80 -32.91
CA SER A 547 62.62 9.71 -31.95
C SER A 547 61.95 8.38 -32.34
N CYS A 548 61.05 8.38 -33.33
CA CYS A 548 60.30 7.20 -33.77
C CYS A 548 60.76 6.65 -35.12
N ALA A 549 61.63 7.37 -35.82
CA ALA A 549 62.19 7.02 -37.11
C ALA A 549 63.43 6.09 -37.05
N ASP A 550 63.56 5.22 -36.04
CA ASP A 550 64.50 4.08 -36.13
C ASP A 550 64.09 2.86 -35.27
N ARG A 551 64.14 1.68 -35.91
CA ARG A 551 64.03 0.27 -35.43
C ARG A 551 63.26 -0.65 -36.39
N THR A 552 63.61 -0.62 -37.68
CA THR A 552 63.26 -1.74 -38.58
C THR A 552 64.31 -2.85 -38.47
N SER A 553 63.88 -4.00 -37.91
CA SER A 553 64.65 -5.23 -37.69
C SER A 553 65.69 -5.24 -36.55
N PRO A 554 65.74 -6.33 -35.78
CA PRO A 554 66.85 -7.28 -35.92
C PRO A 554 66.40 -8.72 -36.23
N ARG A 555 67.31 -9.51 -36.83
CA ARG A 555 67.10 -10.95 -37.13
C ARG A 555 67.06 -11.81 -35.84
N PRO A 556 66.32 -12.93 -35.83
CA PRO A 556 66.30 -13.87 -34.70
C PRO A 556 67.41 -14.95 -34.79
N ARG A 557 68.08 -15.23 -33.66
CA ARG A 557 68.77 -16.50 -33.28
C ARG A 557 69.54 -16.32 -31.95
N PRO A 558 69.83 -17.38 -31.17
CA PRO A 558 68.85 -18.26 -30.52
C PRO A 558 69.11 -18.39 -29.00
N VAL A 559 68.23 -19.11 -28.31
CA VAL A 559 68.33 -19.46 -26.87
C VAL A 559 69.59 -20.29 -26.56
N PRO A 560 70.23 -20.07 -25.40
CA PRO A 560 70.76 -21.17 -24.58
C PRO A 560 70.07 -21.26 -23.21
N GLN A 561 70.10 -22.47 -22.66
CA GLN A 561 69.35 -22.87 -21.46
C GLN A 561 70.01 -22.40 -20.16
N SER A 562 69.19 -22.28 -19.10
CA SER A 562 69.65 -22.30 -17.71
C SER A 562 70.47 -23.57 -17.39
N PRO A 563 71.35 -23.51 -16.40
CA PRO A 563 71.05 -24.32 -15.22
C PRO A 563 71.18 -23.57 -13.88
N THR A 564 70.40 -24.06 -12.93
CA THR A 564 70.44 -23.69 -11.51
C THR A 564 71.70 -24.24 -10.81
N THR A 565 72.22 -23.56 -9.78
CA THR A 565 72.21 -24.03 -8.36
C THR A 565 73.23 -23.35 -7.44
N ARG A 566 72.84 -23.21 -6.16
CA ARG A 566 73.64 -23.20 -4.91
C ARG A 566 74.71 -22.10 -4.67
N GLY A 567 74.78 -21.59 -3.43
CA GLY A 567 75.96 -20.84 -2.98
C GLY A 567 75.87 -19.92 -1.76
N THR A 568 75.07 -20.26 -0.75
CA THR A 568 75.24 -19.96 0.69
C THR A 568 76.30 -18.95 1.22
N ARG A 569 75.79 -18.03 2.07
CA ARG A 569 76.30 -17.56 3.39
C ARG A 569 77.48 -16.56 3.51
N GLY A 570 77.23 -15.58 4.39
CA GLY A 570 78.23 -14.81 5.16
C GLY A 570 78.61 -13.45 4.56
N THR A 571 78.83 -12.37 5.33
CA THR A 571 78.49 -12.08 6.74
C THR A 571 78.58 -10.55 6.93
N THR A 572 77.80 -10.00 7.87
CA THR A 572 77.91 -8.67 8.52
C THR A 572 79.22 -7.86 8.41
N VAL A 573 79.15 -6.51 8.42
CA VAL A 573 79.69 -5.63 9.50
C VAL A 573 79.61 -4.09 9.19
N ARG A 574 79.05 -3.34 10.17
CA ARG A 574 79.26 -1.92 10.59
C ARG A 574 78.88 -0.67 9.77
N ILE A 575 78.55 0.34 10.60
CA ILE A 575 78.19 1.76 10.43
C ILE A 575 79.47 2.63 10.63
N PRO A 576 79.63 3.81 9.98
CA PRO A 576 79.36 5.15 10.58
C PRO A 576 78.57 6.07 9.61
N ILE A 577 77.65 6.97 10.02
CA ILE A 577 77.71 8.19 10.87
C ILE A 577 78.46 9.40 10.24
N ALA A 578 77.64 10.37 9.78
CA ALA A 578 77.73 11.85 9.78
C ALA A 578 78.95 12.63 9.26
N THR A 579 78.68 13.69 8.46
CA THR A 579 78.89 15.16 8.72
C THR A 579 78.79 15.94 7.38
N THR A 580 77.76 16.75 7.11
CA THR A 580 77.49 18.20 7.45
C THR A 580 78.39 19.25 6.78
N THR A 581 77.77 20.22 6.09
CA THR A 581 78.05 21.69 5.95
C THR A 581 77.32 22.20 4.68
N ASP A 582 76.25 22.99 4.79
CA ASP A 582 76.17 24.48 4.92
C ASP A 582 76.27 25.18 3.55
N GLU A 583 75.16 25.68 3.01
CA GLU A 583 74.64 27.08 3.11
C GLU A 583 75.29 28.09 2.14
N ASP A 584 74.48 28.68 1.25
CA ASP A 584 74.42 30.15 1.09
C ASP A 584 73.07 30.58 0.46
N HIS A 585 72.68 31.84 0.70
CA HIS A 585 71.43 32.47 0.27
C HIS A 585 71.54 33.21 -1.07
N THR A 586 70.42 33.38 -1.80
CA THR A 586 69.96 34.69 -2.32
C THR A 586 68.56 34.62 -2.95
N THR A 587 67.80 35.73 -2.87
CA THR A 587 66.42 35.90 -3.39
C THR A 587 66.39 36.53 -4.79
N PRO A 588 65.30 36.33 -5.56
CA PRO A 588 64.59 37.51 -6.10
C PRO A 588 63.04 37.42 -6.14
N LEU A 589 62.40 38.53 -6.53
CA LEU A 589 60.97 38.86 -6.39
C LEU A 589 59.98 38.13 -7.33
N PRO A 590 58.67 38.07 -6.97
CA PRO A 590 57.59 37.67 -7.88
C PRO A 590 57.06 38.82 -8.78
N PRO A 591 56.43 38.49 -9.93
CA PRO A 591 55.84 39.45 -10.89
C PRO A 591 54.44 39.98 -10.46
N PRO A 592 53.89 41.02 -11.12
CA PRO A 592 52.70 41.72 -10.64
C PRO A 592 51.37 40.98 -10.90
N PRO A 593 50.35 41.18 -10.05
CA PRO A 593 49.06 40.51 -10.17
C PRO A 593 48.14 41.12 -11.25
N PRO A 594 47.26 40.31 -11.88
CA PRO A 594 46.20 40.81 -12.75
C PRO A 594 45.12 41.56 -11.95
N GLN A 595 44.43 42.48 -12.62
CA GLN A 595 43.42 43.35 -12.01
C GLN A 595 42.13 42.58 -11.65
N GLY A 596 42.07 42.09 -10.41
CA GLY A 596 40.85 41.57 -9.77
C GLY A 596 40.20 42.59 -8.83
N LEU A 597 38.95 42.32 -8.42
CA LEU A 597 38.18 43.16 -7.50
C LEU A 597 38.99 43.54 -6.26
N THR A 598 38.89 44.81 -5.83
CA THR A 598 39.62 45.35 -4.67
C THR A 598 39.50 44.43 -3.45
N ASN A 599 40.63 44.16 -2.78
CA ASN A 599 40.72 43.22 -1.66
C ASN A 599 39.63 43.43 -0.60
N THR A 600 39.23 44.68 -0.33
CA THR A 600 38.12 45.01 0.58
C THR A 600 36.80 44.34 0.18
N THR A 601 36.48 44.28 -1.10
CA THR A 601 35.22 43.70 -1.62
C THR A 601 35.26 42.18 -1.57
N VAL A 602 36.40 41.56 -1.91
CA VAL A 602 36.58 40.10 -1.81
C VAL A 602 36.60 39.66 -0.35
N ILE A 603 37.24 40.42 0.55
CA ILE A 603 37.22 40.16 1.99
C ILE A 603 35.80 40.37 2.55
N VAL A 604 35.08 41.43 2.18
CA VAL A 604 33.69 41.63 2.65
C VAL A 604 32.76 40.53 2.14
N ILE A 605 32.83 40.15 0.86
CA ILE A 605 32.02 39.04 0.32
C ILE A 605 32.42 37.72 0.99
N SER A 606 33.71 37.41 1.13
CA SER A 606 34.16 36.18 1.79
C SER A 606 33.79 36.17 3.28
N VAL A 607 33.86 37.29 3.99
CA VAL A 607 33.46 37.40 5.40
C VAL A 607 31.95 37.32 5.56
N VAL A 608 31.15 37.92 4.66
CA VAL A 608 29.68 37.80 4.67
C VAL A 608 29.24 36.38 4.30
N VAL A 609 29.87 35.74 3.31
CA VAL A 609 29.60 34.35 2.95
C VAL A 609 30.07 33.40 4.04
N SER A 610 31.26 33.58 4.62
CA SER A 610 31.71 32.78 5.76
C SER A 610 30.85 33.00 7.00
N LEU A 611 30.40 34.22 7.29
CA LEU A 611 29.45 34.49 8.37
C LEU A 611 28.10 33.84 8.07
N ALA A 612 27.56 33.94 6.85
CA ALA A 612 26.32 33.29 6.48
C ALA A 612 26.43 31.76 6.59
N VAL A 613 27.53 31.16 6.11
CA VAL A 613 27.80 29.72 6.23
C VAL A 613 27.98 29.32 7.70
N VAL A 614 28.67 30.12 8.52
CA VAL A 614 28.82 29.87 9.97
C VAL A 614 27.50 30.06 10.72
N THR A 615 26.65 31.02 10.34
CA THR A 615 25.33 31.23 10.94
C THR A 615 24.37 30.11 10.53
N VAL A 616 24.33 29.70 9.26
CA VAL A 616 23.57 28.53 8.80
C VAL A 616 24.09 27.26 9.48
N ALA A 617 25.40 27.05 9.55
CA ALA A 617 25.99 25.93 10.28
C ALA A 617 25.68 25.99 11.78
N ALA A 618 25.65 27.17 12.41
CA ALA A 618 25.28 27.34 13.82
C ALA A 618 23.78 27.14 14.06
N CYS A 619 22.92 27.52 13.12
CA CYS A 619 21.48 27.23 13.16
C CYS A 619 21.23 25.73 12.97
N VAL A 620 21.90 25.09 12.01
CA VAL A 620 21.84 23.63 11.78
C VAL A 620 22.41 22.87 12.97
N LEU A 621 23.58 23.24 13.48
CA LEU A 621 24.17 22.63 14.68
C LEU A 621 23.35 22.92 15.93
N GLY A 622 22.71 24.09 16.04
CA GLY A 622 21.79 24.45 17.11
C GLY A 622 20.50 23.62 17.07
N PHE A 623 19.93 23.41 15.88
CA PHE A 623 18.79 22.53 15.63
C PHE A 623 19.14 21.07 15.92
N LEU A 624 20.29 20.58 15.43
CA LEU A 624 20.81 19.24 15.72
C LEU A 624 21.14 19.05 17.21
N TRP A 625 21.66 20.09 17.89
CA TRP A 625 21.92 20.06 19.33
C TRP A 625 20.63 20.09 20.14
N ALA A 626 19.61 20.85 19.73
CA ALA A 626 18.27 20.80 20.33
C ALA A 626 17.62 19.42 20.13
N LYS A 627 17.69 18.84 18.91
CA LYS A 627 17.24 17.47 18.58
C LYS A 627 17.98 16.43 19.42
N LYS A 628 19.30 16.57 19.60
CA LYS A 628 20.12 15.67 20.44
C LYS A 628 19.86 15.85 21.95
N LYS A 629 19.64 17.08 22.42
CA LYS A 629 19.32 17.39 23.83
C LYS A 629 17.94 16.88 24.22
N ARG A 630 16.95 16.97 23.32
CA ARG A 630 15.62 16.33 23.49
C ARG A 630 15.74 14.80 23.56
N ARG A 631 16.59 14.17 22.73
CA ARG A 631 16.88 12.72 22.83
C ARG A 631 17.56 12.32 24.15
N MET A 632 18.61 13.03 24.58
CA MET A 632 19.31 12.73 25.85
C MET A 632 18.42 12.88 27.10
N ALA A 633 17.45 13.80 27.09
CA ALA A 633 16.51 13.97 28.19
C ALA A 633 15.61 12.74 28.42
N PHE A 634 15.44 11.88 27.40
CA PHE A 634 14.65 10.65 27.46
C PHE A 634 15.47 9.44 27.92
N GLU A 635 16.76 9.35 27.54
CA GLU A 635 17.63 8.20 27.87
C GLU A 635 18.11 8.18 29.33
N VAL A 636 18.19 9.34 30.00
CA VAL A 636 18.61 9.43 31.42
C VAL A 636 17.57 8.83 32.39
N GLY A 637 16.33 8.61 31.95
CA GLY A 637 15.28 7.99 32.76
C GLY A 637 15.38 6.45 32.90
N ARG A 638 16.33 5.78 32.24
CA ARG A 638 16.30 4.31 32.08
C ARG A 638 17.67 3.62 32.26
N GLY A 639 18.36 3.91 33.37
CA GLY A 639 19.63 3.27 33.73
C GLY A 639 19.72 2.89 35.20
N GLY A 640 19.26 1.69 35.57
CA GLY A 640 19.22 1.24 36.97
C GLY A 640 19.23 -0.29 37.14
N THR A 641 20.44 -0.86 37.20
CA THR A 641 20.83 -2.18 37.76
C THR A 641 20.20 -3.47 37.20
N ASN A 642 21.08 -4.35 36.71
CA ASN A 642 20.82 -5.78 36.48
C ASN A 642 20.73 -6.56 37.79
N GLY A 643 19.85 -7.57 37.84
CA GLY A 643 19.84 -8.60 38.88
C GLY A 643 18.87 -9.73 38.50
N HIS A 644 19.36 -10.97 38.42
CA HIS A 644 18.50 -12.14 38.40
C HIS A 644 17.86 -12.30 39.79
N ASP A 645 16.55 -12.55 39.85
CA ASP A 645 16.02 -13.70 40.59
C ASP A 645 14.52 -13.92 40.34
N ASN A 646 14.11 -15.19 40.42
CA ASN A 646 12.70 -15.58 40.39
C ASN A 646 12.04 -15.31 41.75
N HIS A 647 11.11 -14.35 41.84
CA HIS A 647 10.00 -14.49 42.80
C HIS A 647 8.71 -13.82 42.36
N TYR A 648 7.63 -14.52 42.69
CA TYR A 648 6.23 -14.13 42.52
C TYR A 648 5.91 -12.98 43.49
N MET A 649 5.35 -11.87 43.00
CA MET A 649 4.75 -10.83 43.85
C MET A 649 3.52 -10.22 43.17
N ASP A 650 2.41 -10.32 43.88
CA ASP A 650 1.09 -9.75 43.60
C ASP A 650 1.16 -8.22 43.54
N LEU A 651 0.51 -7.63 42.54
CA LEU A 651 0.24 -6.19 42.43
C LEU A 651 -1.18 -5.93 41.94
N THR A 652 -2.15 -6.39 42.74
CA THR A 652 -3.47 -5.75 42.80
C THR A 652 -3.32 -4.28 43.20
N GLY A 653 -3.57 -3.35 42.26
CA GLY A 653 -3.83 -1.94 42.61
C GLY A 653 -3.13 -0.85 41.80
N PHE A 654 -3.51 -0.69 40.52
CA PHE A 654 -3.75 0.64 39.94
C PHE A 654 -4.89 0.53 38.91
N PRO A 655 -5.85 1.47 38.85
CA PRO A 655 -6.98 1.37 37.94
C PRO A 655 -6.53 1.65 36.50
N ALA A 656 -6.59 0.63 35.64
CA ALA A 656 -6.49 0.84 34.21
C ALA A 656 -7.65 1.74 33.76
N SER A 657 -7.35 2.90 33.17
CA SER A 657 -8.35 3.74 32.50
C SER A 657 -8.87 2.98 31.28
N GLN A 658 -9.95 2.23 31.46
CA GLN A 658 -10.51 1.41 30.40
C GLN A 658 -11.01 2.30 29.25
N PRO A 659 -10.75 1.93 27.99
CA PRO A 659 -11.51 2.51 26.88
C PRO A 659 -13.01 2.22 27.09
N PRO A 660 -13.92 3.10 26.62
CA PRO A 660 -15.35 2.91 26.82
C PRO A 660 -15.80 1.56 26.23
N PRO A 661 -16.79 0.89 26.86
CA PRO A 661 -17.41 -0.28 26.25
C PRO A 661 -17.92 0.08 24.86
N VAL A 662 -17.86 -0.89 23.93
CA VAL A 662 -18.41 -0.72 22.58
C VAL A 662 -19.85 -0.22 22.71
N PRO A 663 -20.25 0.86 22.01
CA PRO A 663 -21.61 1.38 22.11
C PRO A 663 -22.62 0.27 21.87
N ILE A 664 -23.65 0.18 22.72
CA ILE A 664 -24.70 -0.84 22.62
C ILE A 664 -25.32 -0.75 21.22
N ARG A 665 -24.92 -1.67 20.34
CA ARG A 665 -25.55 -1.82 19.02
C ARG A 665 -26.93 -2.43 19.28
N SER A 666 -27.98 -1.77 18.82
CA SER A 666 -29.37 -2.16 19.11
C SER A 666 -29.70 -3.60 18.70
N GLN A 667 -28.95 -4.21 17.77
CA GLN A 667 -29.10 -5.62 17.40
C GLN A 667 -28.76 -6.62 18.52
N PHE A 668 -27.79 -6.32 19.40
CA PHE A 668 -27.31 -7.26 20.42
C PHE A 668 -28.18 -7.30 21.68
N GLN A 669 -29.03 -6.29 21.90
CA GLN A 669 -29.74 -6.10 23.18
C GLN A 669 -30.65 -7.28 23.58
N LYS A 670 -31.10 -8.10 22.61
CA LYS A 670 -31.89 -9.33 22.84
C LYS A 670 -31.05 -10.60 23.10
N TYR A 671 -29.73 -10.54 22.94
CA TYR A 671 -28.79 -11.66 23.15
C TYR A 671 -27.69 -11.35 24.16
N GLU A 672 -27.63 -10.13 24.70
CA GLU A 672 -26.69 -9.74 25.74
C GLU A 672 -27.04 -10.45 27.06
N LEU A 673 -26.08 -11.19 27.64
CA LEU A 673 -26.20 -11.92 28.90
C LEU A 673 -25.50 -11.16 30.04
N ASP A 674 -26.03 -11.21 31.28
CA ASP A 674 -25.23 -10.79 32.44
C ASP A 674 -24.09 -11.80 32.63
N ARG A 675 -22.86 -11.29 32.75
CA ARG A 675 -21.67 -12.12 32.96
C ARG A 675 -21.77 -12.96 34.25
N LYS A 676 -22.57 -12.54 35.22
CA LYS A 676 -22.84 -13.31 36.47
C LYS A 676 -23.58 -14.62 36.21
N ASP A 677 -24.33 -14.70 35.12
CA ASP A 677 -25.08 -15.89 34.74
C ASP A 677 -24.17 -16.92 34.03
N LEU A 678 -22.88 -16.63 33.84
CA LEU A 678 -21.91 -17.48 33.16
C LEU A 678 -20.74 -17.86 34.08
N GLU A 679 -20.66 -19.14 34.42
CA GLU A 679 -19.57 -19.73 35.18
C GLU A 679 -18.58 -20.42 34.21
N LEU A 680 -17.44 -19.77 33.95
CA LEU A 680 -16.38 -20.35 33.13
C LEU A 680 -15.71 -21.53 33.85
N LYS A 681 -15.60 -22.65 33.14
CA LYS A 681 -14.93 -23.88 33.55
C LYS A 681 -13.58 -23.99 32.84
N GLU A 682 -13.18 -25.20 32.47
CA GLU A 682 -11.91 -25.47 31.81
C GLU A 682 -11.81 -24.88 30.39
N GLU A 683 -10.57 -24.59 29.99
CA GLU A 683 -10.21 -24.22 28.63
C GLU A 683 -10.23 -25.47 27.74
N ILE A 684 -11.15 -25.51 26.78
CA ILE A 684 -11.34 -26.64 25.85
C ILE A 684 -10.69 -26.40 24.48
N GLY A 685 -10.21 -25.18 24.21
CA GLY A 685 -9.47 -24.87 22.98
C GLY A 685 -8.79 -23.51 23.01
N ARG A 686 -7.65 -23.40 22.33
CA ARG A 686 -6.89 -22.15 22.17
C ARG A 686 -6.45 -21.98 20.73
N GLY A 687 -6.98 -20.96 20.07
CA GLY A 687 -6.67 -20.60 18.69
C GLY A 687 -5.77 -19.38 18.58
N ALA A 688 -5.40 -19.03 17.35
CA ALA A 688 -4.70 -17.78 17.07
C ALA A 688 -5.51 -16.54 17.51
N PHE A 689 -6.84 -16.59 17.37
CA PHE A 689 -7.73 -15.43 17.55
C PHE A 689 -8.42 -15.36 18.92
N GLY A 690 -8.23 -16.37 19.79
CA GLY A 690 -8.88 -16.39 21.11
C GLY A 690 -8.74 -17.70 21.89
N VAL A 691 -9.43 -17.73 23.02
CA VAL A 691 -9.54 -18.86 23.96
C VAL A 691 -11.00 -19.30 24.05
N VAL A 692 -11.22 -20.61 24.09
CA VAL A 692 -12.53 -21.26 24.15
C VAL A 692 -12.63 -22.00 25.49
N HIS A 693 -13.64 -21.66 26.28
CA HIS A 693 -13.92 -22.29 27.56
C HIS A 693 -15.23 -23.06 27.51
N LEU A 694 -15.29 -24.19 28.22
CA LEU A 694 -16.56 -24.76 28.65
C LEU A 694 -17.14 -23.84 29.74
N ALA A 695 -18.46 -23.72 29.82
CA ALA A 695 -19.11 -22.94 30.89
C ALA A 695 -20.47 -23.53 31.28
N THR A 696 -20.89 -23.27 32.52
CA THR A 696 -22.32 -23.37 32.89
C THR A 696 -22.95 -22.00 32.71
N ARG A 697 -24.08 -21.96 32.01
CA ARG A 697 -25.02 -20.84 32.05
C ARG A 697 -26.12 -21.13 33.06
N HIS A 698 -26.25 -20.27 34.05
CA HIS A 698 -27.33 -20.27 35.02
C HIS A 698 -28.54 -19.52 34.43
N LYS A 699 -29.73 -20.12 34.51
CA LYS A 699 -31.01 -19.54 34.03
C LYS A 699 -32.08 -19.66 35.10
N ASN A 700 -33.15 -18.87 34.97
CA ASN A 700 -34.37 -18.98 35.77
C ASN A 700 -35.55 -19.27 34.85
N ASP A 701 -35.73 -20.53 34.45
CA ASP A 701 -36.84 -20.95 33.61
C ASP A 701 -38.08 -21.23 34.49
N ASN A 702 -39.18 -20.51 34.24
CA ASN A 702 -40.45 -20.63 34.97
C ASN A 702 -40.34 -20.51 36.52
N GLY A 703 -39.32 -19.81 37.02
CA GLY A 703 -39.07 -19.62 38.45
C GLY A 703 -38.23 -20.71 39.12
N PHE A 704 -37.72 -21.68 38.36
CA PHE A 704 -36.75 -22.67 38.84
C PHE A 704 -35.35 -22.36 38.28
N PRO A 705 -34.29 -22.48 39.10
CA PRO A 705 -32.92 -22.36 38.60
C PRO A 705 -32.60 -23.58 37.72
N THR A 706 -32.18 -23.32 36.49
CA THR A 706 -31.77 -24.32 35.49
C THR A 706 -30.33 -24.05 35.06
N GLU A 707 -29.56 -25.13 34.87
CA GLU A 707 -28.18 -25.05 34.37
C GLU A 707 -28.11 -25.57 32.93
N GLU A 708 -27.49 -24.79 32.05
CA GLU A 708 -27.22 -25.15 30.65
C GLU A 708 -25.71 -25.21 30.42
N THR A 709 -25.20 -26.28 29.80
CA THR A 709 -23.79 -26.34 29.40
C THR A 709 -23.61 -25.61 28.07
N VAL A 710 -22.71 -24.61 28.06
CA VAL A 710 -22.45 -23.73 26.91
C VAL A 710 -20.96 -23.60 26.64
N VAL A 711 -20.61 -23.08 25.46
CA VAL A 711 -19.23 -22.77 25.08
C VAL A 711 -19.05 -21.26 25.02
N VAL A 712 -17.97 -20.75 25.61
CA VAL A 712 -17.62 -19.32 25.61
C VAL A 712 -16.31 -19.11 24.84
N LYS A 713 -16.41 -18.51 23.65
CA LYS A 713 -15.27 -17.99 22.88
C LYS A 713 -14.98 -16.56 23.36
N THR A 714 -13.70 -16.24 23.61
CA THR A 714 -13.25 -14.90 23.98
C THR A 714 -11.88 -14.58 23.37
N VAL A 715 -11.58 -13.30 23.17
CA VAL A 715 -10.28 -12.85 22.64
C VAL A 715 -9.16 -12.93 23.68
N HIS A 716 -7.91 -13.05 23.24
CA HIS A 716 -6.75 -13.00 24.15
C HIS A 716 -6.69 -11.68 24.92
N ALA A 717 -6.17 -11.71 26.16
CA ALA A 717 -6.08 -10.52 27.01
C ALA A 717 -5.21 -9.38 26.42
N TYR A 718 -4.30 -9.74 25.50
CA TYR A 718 -3.41 -8.82 24.77
C TYR A 718 -3.83 -8.61 23.30
N ALA A 719 -5.04 -9.04 22.91
CA ALA A 719 -5.50 -9.03 21.53
C ALA A 719 -5.41 -7.64 20.86
N GLY A 720 -5.19 -7.63 19.54
CA GLY A 720 -5.20 -6.44 18.71
C GLY A 720 -6.58 -5.81 18.56
N ALA A 721 -6.63 -4.59 18.03
CA ALA A 721 -7.91 -3.95 17.68
C ALA A 721 -8.64 -4.71 16.57
N GLN A 722 -7.91 -5.23 15.58
CA GLN A 722 -8.47 -6.00 14.46
C GLN A 722 -9.07 -7.33 14.93
N GLU A 723 -8.39 -8.07 15.81
CA GLU A 723 -8.90 -9.33 16.37
C GLU A 723 -10.21 -9.12 17.13
N ARG A 724 -10.33 -8.01 17.89
CA ARG A 724 -11.60 -7.62 18.52
C ARG A 724 -12.70 -7.28 17.50
N VAL A 725 -12.37 -6.65 16.38
CA VAL A 725 -13.34 -6.35 15.31
C VAL A 725 -13.79 -7.62 14.58
N THR A 726 -12.88 -8.53 14.25
CA THR A 726 -13.20 -9.83 13.64
C THR A 726 -14.06 -10.68 14.56
N PHE A 727 -13.75 -10.72 15.86
CA PHE A 727 -14.56 -11.41 16.87
C PHE A 727 -15.98 -10.83 17.00
N VAL A 728 -16.14 -9.50 16.96
CA VAL A 728 -17.48 -8.87 16.95
C VAL A 728 -18.21 -9.17 15.64
N ARG A 729 -17.52 -9.16 14.49
CA ARG A 729 -18.11 -9.53 13.18
C ARG A 729 -18.61 -10.97 13.17
N GLU A 730 -17.88 -11.91 13.78
CA GLU A 730 -18.33 -13.30 13.90
C GLU A 730 -19.64 -13.42 14.68
N ILE A 731 -19.82 -12.63 15.76
CA ILE A 731 -21.09 -12.55 16.49
C ILE A 731 -22.19 -11.99 15.57
N GLU A 732 -21.90 -10.93 14.81
CA GLU A 732 -22.86 -10.32 13.87
C GLU A 732 -23.31 -11.28 12.77
N THR A 733 -22.40 -11.92 12.05
CA THR A 733 -22.75 -12.88 10.99
C THR A 733 -23.50 -14.10 11.53
N THR A 734 -23.15 -14.58 12.73
CA THR A 734 -23.89 -15.67 13.39
C THR A 734 -25.34 -15.26 13.71
N LEU A 735 -25.55 -13.99 14.07
CA LEU A 735 -26.89 -13.44 14.35
C LEU A 735 -27.71 -13.20 13.09
N ASP A 736 -27.08 -12.73 12.02
CA ASP A 736 -27.74 -12.41 10.75
C ASP A 736 -28.12 -13.67 9.95
N LEU A 737 -27.30 -14.74 10.02
CA LEU A 737 -27.67 -16.06 9.51
C LEU A 737 -28.84 -16.67 10.31
N GLY A 738 -28.88 -16.47 11.62
CA GLY A 738 -29.95 -16.98 12.48
C GLY A 738 -29.84 -18.47 12.82
N LYS A 739 -30.97 -19.14 13.06
CA LYS A 739 -31.00 -20.54 13.53
C LYS A 739 -31.25 -21.52 12.38
N HIS A 740 -30.40 -22.54 12.28
CA HIS A 740 -30.54 -23.66 11.35
C HIS A 740 -29.98 -24.94 12.01
N PRO A 741 -30.59 -26.14 11.83
CA PRO A 741 -30.16 -27.38 12.50
C PRO A 741 -28.70 -27.79 12.22
N ASN A 742 -28.11 -27.33 11.11
CA ASN A 742 -26.72 -27.61 10.74
C ASN A 742 -25.78 -26.38 10.78
N LEU A 743 -26.17 -25.29 11.45
CA LEU A 743 -25.28 -24.17 11.79
C LEU A 743 -25.15 -24.05 13.31
N LEU A 744 -23.99 -23.62 13.80
CA LEU A 744 -23.75 -23.45 15.23
C LEU A 744 -24.58 -22.30 15.81
N GLY A 745 -25.49 -22.62 16.73
CA GLY A 745 -26.41 -21.66 17.32
C GLY A 745 -25.75 -20.77 18.37
N LEU A 746 -25.97 -19.46 18.24
CA LEU A 746 -25.66 -18.49 19.30
C LEU A 746 -26.70 -18.58 20.42
N VAL A 747 -26.23 -18.81 21.64
CA VAL A 747 -27.00 -18.82 22.90
C VAL A 747 -27.05 -17.41 23.51
N GLY A 748 -26.01 -16.62 23.32
CA GLY A 748 -25.93 -15.21 23.70
C GLY A 748 -24.54 -14.60 23.51
N CYS A 749 -24.33 -13.41 24.04
CA CYS A 749 -23.05 -12.70 24.01
C CYS A 749 -22.90 -11.80 25.24
N CYS A 750 -21.66 -11.40 25.57
CA CYS A 750 -21.39 -10.32 26.51
C CYS A 750 -20.47 -9.32 25.81
N THR A 751 -21.05 -8.29 25.19
CA THR A 751 -20.36 -7.26 24.41
C THR A 751 -20.15 -5.96 25.19
N THR A 752 -20.96 -5.74 26.24
CA THR A 752 -20.95 -4.52 27.08
C THR A 752 -19.85 -4.51 28.14
N SER A 753 -19.14 -5.62 28.34
CA SER A 753 -18.08 -5.78 29.34
C SER A 753 -16.85 -6.48 28.76
N HIS A 754 -15.66 -6.16 29.27
CA HIS A 754 -14.40 -6.72 28.80
C HIS A 754 -13.90 -7.87 29.72
N PRO A 755 -13.28 -8.93 29.17
CA PRO A 755 -13.16 -9.25 27.74
C PRO A 755 -14.51 -9.72 27.16
N ALA A 756 -14.77 -9.45 25.88
CA ALA A 756 -16.05 -9.77 25.25
C ALA A 756 -16.22 -11.29 25.07
N TYR A 757 -17.45 -11.78 25.21
CA TYR A 757 -17.82 -13.21 25.11
C TYR A 757 -18.82 -13.46 23.97
N MET A 758 -18.58 -14.52 23.21
CA MET A 758 -19.53 -15.14 22.29
C MET A 758 -19.92 -16.48 22.90
N VAL A 759 -21.22 -16.70 23.13
CA VAL A 759 -21.74 -17.87 23.85
C VAL A 759 -22.53 -18.72 22.88
N THR A 760 -22.05 -19.93 22.59
CA THR A 760 -22.69 -20.89 21.69
C THR A 760 -23.17 -22.12 22.44
N GLU A 761 -23.98 -22.94 21.78
CA GLU A 761 -24.30 -24.28 22.26
C GLU A 761 -23.04 -25.16 22.39
N TYR A 762 -23.12 -26.19 23.24
CA TYR A 762 -22.05 -27.15 23.45
C TYR A 762 -22.20 -28.36 22.52
N MET A 763 -21.12 -28.70 21.81
CA MET A 763 -21.05 -29.81 20.87
C MET A 763 -20.10 -30.89 21.43
N PRO A 764 -20.61 -31.96 22.07
CA PRO A 764 -19.83 -32.82 22.97
C PRO A 764 -18.65 -33.58 22.36
N TYR A 765 -18.58 -33.76 21.04
CA TYR A 765 -17.49 -34.52 20.41
C TYR A 765 -16.37 -33.65 19.81
N GLY A 766 -16.51 -32.32 19.88
CA GLY A 766 -15.55 -31.36 19.35
C GLY A 766 -15.68 -31.15 17.85
N ASP A 767 -14.58 -30.82 17.17
CA ASP A 767 -14.56 -30.67 15.72
C ASP A 767 -14.52 -32.01 14.96
N LEU A 768 -15.05 -32.00 13.74
CA LEU A 768 -15.19 -33.17 12.89
C LEU A 768 -13.83 -33.74 12.47
N LYS A 769 -12.76 -32.93 12.41
CA LYS A 769 -11.44 -33.44 12.07
C LYS A 769 -10.86 -34.30 13.19
N GLU A 770 -10.86 -33.83 14.42
CA GLU A 770 -10.43 -34.63 15.57
C GLU A 770 -11.37 -35.82 15.82
N PHE A 771 -12.67 -35.68 15.53
CA PHE A 771 -13.62 -36.81 15.55
C PHE A 771 -13.24 -37.91 14.54
N LEU A 772 -13.04 -37.56 13.27
CA LEU A 772 -12.62 -38.49 12.22
C LEU A 772 -11.28 -39.18 12.55
N LEU A 773 -10.32 -38.44 13.10
CA LEU A 773 -9.03 -38.98 13.53
C LEU A 773 -9.15 -39.95 14.73
N LYS A 774 -10.16 -39.80 15.59
CA LYS A 774 -10.49 -40.79 16.64
C LYS A 774 -11.09 -42.04 16.03
N CYS A 775 -12.03 -41.92 15.08
CA CYS A 775 -12.62 -43.05 14.36
C CYS A 775 -11.56 -43.92 13.66
N ARG A 776 -10.57 -43.29 13.01
CA ARG A 776 -9.41 -44.00 12.43
C ARG A 776 -8.58 -44.78 13.46
N LYS A 777 -8.51 -44.31 14.71
CA LYS A 777 -7.68 -44.87 15.78
C LYS A 777 -8.45 -45.81 16.72
N ALA A 778 -9.71 -46.12 16.42
CA ALA A 778 -10.54 -47.01 17.23
C ALA A 778 -9.98 -48.45 17.21
N ASP A 779 -9.10 -48.74 18.17
CA ASP A 779 -8.57 -50.08 18.43
C ASP A 779 -9.72 -51.04 18.80
N GLU A 780 -9.64 -52.32 18.40
CA GLU A 780 -10.73 -53.31 18.53
C GLU A 780 -11.23 -53.52 19.98
N ARG A 781 -10.50 -52.98 20.95
CA ARG A 781 -10.66 -53.16 22.39
C ARG A 781 -11.49 -52.07 23.07
N MET A 782 -11.90 -51.02 22.36
CA MET A 782 -12.70 -49.93 22.93
C MET A 782 -13.85 -49.53 22.00
N LYS A 783 -14.82 -50.45 21.86
CA LYS A 783 -16.06 -50.26 21.09
C LYS A 783 -17.02 -49.29 21.77
N ASP A 784 -16.73 -47.99 21.69
CA ASP A 784 -17.75 -46.97 21.70
C ASP A 784 -18.31 -46.85 20.27
N SER A 785 -19.56 -47.28 20.08
CA SER A 785 -20.25 -47.26 18.77
C SER A 785 -20.36 -45.86 18.16
N THR A 786 -20.19 -44.81 18.96
CA THR A 786 -20.16 -43.42 18.50
C THR A 786 -19.05 -43.15 17.49
N TYR A 787 -17.91 -43.84 17.62
CA TYR A 787 -16.74 -43.66 16.74
C TYR A 787 -16.64 -44.72 15.64
N ASP A 788 -17.64 -45.61 15.50
CA ASP A 788 -17.73 -46.61 14.43
C ASP A 788 -18.43 -45.99 13.20
N LEU A 789 -17.63 -45.39 12.32
CA LEU A 789 -18.09 -44.49 11.26
C LEU A 789 -18.22 -45.24 9.92
N ASP A 790 -19.35 -45.94 9.76
CA ASP A 790 -19.71 -46.64 8.53
C ASP A 790 -19.96 -45.69 7.33
N GLU A 791 -20.15 -46.25 6.13
CA GLU A 791 -20.39 -45.45 4.93
C GLU A 791 -21.68 -44.61 5.01
N LEU A 792 -22.73 -45.11 5.68
CA LEU A 792 -23.98 -44.37 5.81
C LEU A 792 -23.78 -43.13 6.69
N ASN A 793 -23.06 -43.27 7.80
CA ASN A 793 -22.69 -42.19 8.71
C ASN A 793 -21.83 -41.12 8.01
N LYS A 794 -20.90 -41.52 7.12
CA LYS A 794 -20.14 -40.57 6.26
C LYS A 794 -21.07 -39.74 5.37
N TYR A 795 -22.02 -40.37 4.68
CA TYR A 795 -23.01 -39.67 3.86
C TYR A 795 -23.96 -38.79 4.69
N GLN A 796 -24.35 -39.21 5.90
CA GLN A 796 -25.17 -38.40 6.80
C GLN A 796 -24.46 -37.11 7.23
N ILE A 797 -23.16 -37.18 7.56
CA ILE A 797 -22.33 -36.01 7.88
C ILE A 797 -22.21 -35.08 6.65
N ALA A 798 -21.88 -35.64 5.48
CA ALA A 798 -21.78 -34.88 4.23
C ALA A 798 -23.09 -34.15 3.87
N ARG A 799 -24.24 -34.82 4.00
CA ARG A 799 -25.58 -34.26 3.75
C ARG A 799 -25.88 -33.09 4.68
N GLN A 800 -25.57 -33.23 5.97
CA GLN A 800 -25.80 -32.17 6.97
C GLN A 800 -24.95 -30.92 6.71
N ILE A 801 -23.69 -31.09 6.31
CA ILE A 801 -22.81 -29.97 5.91
C ILE A 801 -23.37 -29.31 4.65
N ALA A 802 -23.81 -30.08 3.65
CA ALA A 802 -24.45 -29.54 2.45
C ALA A 802 -25.71 -28.72 2.79
N ASN A 803 -26.58 -29.19 3.69
CA ASN A 803 -27.76 -28.46 4.16
C ASN A 803 -27.38 -27.11 4.81
N GLY A 804 -26.36 -27.08 5.67
CA GLY A 804 -25.85 -25.84 6.25
C GLY A 804 -25.34 -24.85 5.19
N MET A 805 -24.58 -25.34 4.20
CA MET A 805 -24.05 -24.51 3.11
C MET A 805 -25.11 -23.99 2.14
N ILE A 806 -26.17 -24.77 1.87
CA ILE A 806 -27.35 -24.30 1.13
C ILE A 806 -27.98 -23.10 1.83
N PHE A 807 -28.19 -23.20 3.14
CA PHE A 807 -28.78 -22.12 3.94
C PHE A 807 -27.90 -20.86 3.94
N ILE A 808 -26.58 -21.00 4.15
CA ILE A 808 -25.60 -19.89 4.06
C ILE A 808 -25.65 -19.22 2.68
N SER A 809 -25.62 -20.01 1.59
CA SER A 809 -25.65 -19.48 0.23
C SER A 809 -26.99 -18.82 -0.14
N GLN A 810 -28.11 -19.30 0.40
CA GLN A 810 -29.44 -18.68 0.21
C GLN A 810 -29.62 -17.40 1.01
N ALA A 811 -29.01 -17.31 2.19
CA ALA A 811 -28.92 -16.08 2.98
C ALA A 811 -28.01 -15.01 2.35
N GLY A 812 -27.35 -15.31 1.23
CA GLY A 812 -26.46 -14.39 0.53
C GLY A 812 -25.06 -14.29 1.14
N TYR A 813 -24.63 -15.31 1.90
CA TYR A 813 -23.29 -15.36 2.50
C TYR A 813 -22.37 -16.34 1.77
N VAL A 814 -21.06 -16.08 1.85
CA VAL A 814 -19.98 -17.01 1.53
C VAL A 814 -19.24 -17.30 2.83
N HIS A 815 -19.00 -18.57 3.16
CA HIS A 815 -18.38 -19.01 4.42
C HIS A 815 -16.88 -18.70 4.45
N GLY A 816 -16.16 -18.93 3.35
CA GLY A 816 -14.78 -18.50 3.18
C GLY A 816 -13.72 -19.38 3.88
N ASP A 817 -14.08 -20.24 4.83
CA ASP A 817 -13.20 -21.26 5.40
C ASP A 817 -13.94 -22.54 5.82
N LEU A 818 -14.58 -23.20 4.86
CA LEU A 818 -15.23 -24.49 5.10
C LEU A 818 -14.17 -25.61 5.11
N ALA A 819 -13.97 -26.23 6.28
CA ALA A 819 -13.03 -27.33 6.52
C ALA A 819 -13.56 -28.22 7.66
N ALA A 820 -13.12 -29.49 7.77
CA ALA A 820 -13.61 -30.39 8.82
C ALA A 820 -13.32 -29.87 10.25
N ARG A 821 -12.25 -29.09 10.45
CA ARG A 821 -11.95 -28.42 11.73
C ARG A 821 -12.96 -27.31 12.13
N ASN A 822 -13.75 -26.80 11.19
CA ASN A 822 -14.75 -25.75 11.38
C ASN A 822 -16.18 -26.32 11.34
N VAL A 823 -16.32 -27.65 11.43
CA VAL A 823 -17.61 -28.34 11.59
C VAL A 823 -17.57 -29.04 12.94
N LEU A 824 -18.53 -28.78 13.82
CA LEU A 824 -18.61 -29.40 15.15
C LEU A 824 -19.57 -30.59 15.15
N VAL A 825 -19.26 -31.60 15.96
CA VAL A 825 -20.01 -32.86 16.07
C VAL A 825 -20.69 -32.97 17.44
N GLY A 826 -22.00 -33.19 17.41
CA GLY A 826 -22.85 -33.34 18.57
C GLY A 826 -23.44 -34.74 18.69
N GLU A 827 -24.36 -34.91 19.63
CA GLU A 827 -25.07 -36.17 19.87
C GLU A 827 -25.75 -36.68 18.60
N ASN A 828 -25.85 -38.01 18.46
CA ASN A 828 -26.48 -38.68 17.31
C ASN A 828 -25.88 -38.29 15.94
N LEU A 829 -24.58 -37.96 15.89
CA LEU A 829 -23.86 -37.50 14.70
C LEU A 829 -24.48 -36.24 14.05
N VAL A 830 -25.17 -35.40 14.83
CA VAL A 830 -25.61 -34.09 14.35
C VAL A 830 -24.39 -33.19 14.17
N VAL A 831 -24.21 -32.63 12.97
CA VAL A 831 -23.07 -31.75 12.67
C VAL A 831 -23.51 -30.32 12.36
N LYS A 832 -22.71 -29.36 12.83
CA LYS A 832 -23.00 -27.92 12.72
C LYS A 832 -21.77 -27.15 12.23
N ILE A 833 -21.94 -26.33 11.19
CA ILE A 833 -20.89 -25.44 10.65
C ILE A 833 -20.67 -24.27 11.62
N ALA A 834 -19.40 -23.93 11.85
CA ALA A 834 -18.95 -22.93 12.81
C ALA A 834 -17.78 -22.08 12.26
N ASP A 835 -17.33 -21.10 13.05
CA ASP A 835 -16.21 -20.18 12.75
C ASP A 835 -16.47 -19.23 11.55
N PHE A 836 -17.58 -18.50 11.61
CA PHE A 836 -17.98 -17.47 10.62
C PHE A 836 -17.09 -16.22 10.59
N GLY A 837 -15.93 -16.21 11.26
CA GLY A 837 -15.02 -15.07 11.33
C GLY A 837 -14.46 -14.63 9.97
N LEU A 838 -14.60 -15.47 8.94
CA LEU A 838 -14.18 -15.22 7.56
C LEU A 838 -15.35 -15.09 6.55
N ALA A 839 -16.59 -15.07 7.02
CA ALA A 839 -17.78 -15.02 6.18
C ALA A 839 -18.14 -13.60 5.71
N THR A 840 -18.72 -13.49 4.51
CA THR A 840 -19.01 -12.20 3.85
C THR A 840 -20.33 -12.21 3.08
N ASP A 841 -21.08 -11.09 3.12
CA ASP A 841 -22.29 -10.86 2.31
C ASP A 841 -21.94 -10.63 0.82
N VAL A 842 -22.66 -11.32 -0.06
CA VAL A 842 -22.55 -11.26 -1.53
C VAL A 842 -22.99 -9.90 -2.11
N TYR A 843 -23.85 -9.16 -1.41
CA TYR A 843 -24.36 -7.85 -1.85
C TYR A 843 -23.48 -6.66 -1.41
N GLU A 844 -22.62 -6.82 -0.39
CA GLU A 844 -21.58 -5.84 -0.04
C GLU A 844 -20.42 -5.88 -1.06
N ARG A 845 -20.68 -5.37 -2.27
CA ARG A 845 -19.66 -5.21 -3.31
C ARG A 845 -18.59 -4.18 -2.91
N GLY A 846 -17.55 -4.66 -2.23
CA GLY A 846 -16.26 -3.98 -2.19
C GLY A 846 -15.74 -3.57 -0.82
N TYR A 847 -15.81 -4.45 0.18
CA TYR A 847 -14.88 -4.43 1.32
C TYR A 847 -14.44 -5.85 1.69
N GLN A 848 -13.36 -5.94 2.48
CA GLN A 848 -12.77 -7.16 3.04
C GLN A 848 -11.97 -8.04 2.06
N ARG A 849 -10.65 -7.78 1.99
CA ARG A 849 -9.65 -8.85 1.84
C ARG A 849 -9.13 -9.19 3.24
N GLN A 850 -8.98 -10.47 3.55
CA GLN A 850 -8.44 -10.95 4.81
C GLN A 850 -6.94 -10.61 4.93
N ASP A 851 -6.52 -10.23 6.13
CA ASP A 851 -5.19 -9.70 6.41
C ASP A 851 -4.08 -10.75 6.23
N ALA A 852 -2.90 -10.31 5.78
CA ALA A 852 -1.77 -11.19 5.44
C ALA A 852 -1.10 -11.89 6.65
N GLU A 853 -1.54 -11.63 7.88
CA GLU A 853 -1.09 -12.30 9.11
C GLU A 853 -1.93 -13.55 9.44
N GLN A 854 -3.05 -13.75 8.75
CA GLN A 854 -3.88 -14.93 8.94
C GLN A 854 -3.25 -16.18 8.28
N LYS A 855 -3.22 -17.31 8.99
CA LYS A 855 -2.83 -18.61 8.41
C LYS A 855 -3.90 -19.05 7.40
N ILE A 856 -3.72 -18.65 6.14
CA ILE A 856 -4.67 -18.92 5.06
C ILE A 856 -4.80 -20.43 4.83
N PRO A 857 -6.01 -21.00 4.72
CA PRO A 857 -6.26 -22.44 4.57
C PRO A 857 -6.02 -22.93 3.13
N VAL A 858 -4.81 -22.73 2.61
CA VAL A 858 -4.44 -22.93 1.18
C VAL A 858 -4.93 -24.25 0.57
N ARG A 859 -4.92 -25.35 1.33
CA ARG A 859 -5.35 -26.70 0.89
C ARG A 859 -6.87 -26.85 0.68
N TRP A 860 -7.68 -25.96 1.26
CA TRP A 860 -9.15 -25.95 1.13
C TRP A 860 -9.65 -24.87 0.17
N MET A 861 -8.83 -23.89 -0.18
CA MET A 861 -9.26 -22.77 -1.02
C MET A 861 -9.29 -23.13 -2.51
N ALA A 862 -10.27 -22.55 -3.20
CA ALA A 862 -10.42 -22.66 -4.65
C ALA A 862 -9.35 -21.86 -5.42
N PRO A 863 -9.00 -22.25 -6.67
CA PRO A 863 -7.97 -21.59 -7.49
C PRO A 863 -8.18 -20.07 -7.66
N GLU A 864 -9.41 -19.61 -7.88
CA GLU A 864 -9.75 -18.19 -8.06
C GLU A 864 -9.47 -17.33 -6.81
N ARG A 865 -9.53 -17.94 -5.61
CA ARG A 865 -9.14 -17.29 -4.35
C ARG A 865 -7.62 -17.23 -4.18
N LEU A 866 -6.89 -18.20 -4.72
CA LEU A 866 -5.43 -18.29 -4.66
C LEU A 866 -4.74 -17.39 -5.71
N LEU A 867 -5.37 -17.17 -6.86
CA LEU A 867 -4.82 -16.38 -7.99
C LEU A 867 -4.99 -14.85 -7.85
N ARG A 868 -5.45 -14.34 -6.70
CA ARG A 868 -5.58 -12.90 -6.34
C ARG A 868 -6.50 -12.04 -7.24
N GLU A 869 -7.26 -12.61 -8.18
CA GLU A 869 -8.24 -11.88 -9.01
C GLU A 869 -9.72 -12.10 -8.62
N GLY A 870 -10.05 -13.19 -7.90
CA GLY A 870 -11.43 -13.58 -7.60
C GLY A 870 -12.15 -12.77 -6.49
N ARG A 871 -13.48 -12.71 -6.61
CA ARG A 871 -14.42 -12.30 -5.54
C ARG A 871 -14.78 -13.53 -4.71
N TYR A 872 -15.28 -13.34 -3.48
CA TYR A 872 -15.94 -14.43 -2.75
C TYR A 872 -17.24 -14.80 -3.47
N THR A 873 -17.39 -16.07 -3.86
CA THR A 873 -18.63 -16.64 -4.41
C THR A 873 -18.95 -17.95 -3.70
N SER A 874 -20.22 -18.37 -3.70
CA SER A 874 -20.61 -19.67 -3.13
C SER A 874 -19.94 -20.86 -3.85
N LYS A 875 -19.52 -20.69 -5.11
CA LYS A 875 -18.73 -21.67 -5.89
C LYS A 875 -17.33 -21.92 -5.30
N SER A 876 -16.76 -20.97 -4.56
CA SER A 876 -15.51 -21.20 -3.81
C SER A 876 -15.72 -22.08 -2.56
N ASP A 877 -16.88 -21.99 -1.92
CA ASP A 877 -17.24 -22.90 -0.82
C ASP A 877 -17.60 -24.30 -1.34
N VAL A 878 -18.12 -24.44 -2.57
CA VAL A 878 -18.34 -25.74 -3.22
C VAL A 878 -17.01 -26.50 -3.40
N TRP A 879 -15.94 -25.82 -3.84
CA TRP A 879 -14.60 -26.42 -3.87
C TRP A 879 -14.15 -26.88 -2.48
N SER A 880 -14.34 -26.01 -1.48
CA SER A 880 -13.98 -26.27 -0.08
C SER A 880 -14.74 -27.48 0.48
N PHE A 881 -16.03 -27.63 0.13
CA PHE A 881 -16.86 -28.79 0.45
C PHE A 881 -16.31 -30.08 -0.17
N GLY A 882 -15.83 -30.05 -1.42
CA GLY A 882 -15.12 -31.19 -2.02
C GLY A 882 -13.89 -31.64 -1.22
N VAL A 883 -13.14 -30.70 -0.63
CA VAL A 883 -12.01 -31.01 0.27
C VAL A 883 -12.49 -31.59 1.60
N VAL A 884 -13.63 -31.14 2.14
CA VAL A 884 -14.25 -31.74 3.34
C VAL A 884 -14.75 -33.16 3.07
N LEU A 885 -15.30 -33.45 1.88
CA LEU A 885 -15.65 -34.82 1.48
C LEU A 885 -14.41 -35.73 1.46
N TYR A 886 -13.26 -35.24 0.99
CA TYR A 886 -12.00 -35.98 1.08
C TYR A 886 -11.57 -36.21 2.54
N GLU A 887 -11.67 -35.20 3.43
CA GLU A 887 -11.40 -35.36 4.86
C GLU A 887 -12.31 -36.44 5.49
N ILE A 888 -13.60 -36.46 5.16
CA ILE A 888 -14.57 -37.48 5.63
C ILE A 888 -14.21 -38.87 5.10
N ALA A 889 -14.03 -39.01 3.78
CA ALA A 889 -13.74 -40.29 3.13
C ALA A 889 -12.46 -40.95 3.66
N THR A 890 -11.45 -40.13 3.98
CA THR A 890 -10.16 -40.59 4.49
C THR A 890 -10.10 -40.77 6.01
N LEU A 891 -11.15 -40.42 6.76
CA LEU A 891 -11.10 -40.31 8.23
C LEU A 891 -9.99 -39.36 8.71
N GLY A 892 -9.95 -38.16 8.14
CA GLY A 892 -9.14 -37.03 8.59
C GLY A 892 -7.71 -36.97 8.05
N ASN A 893 -7.41 -37.51 6.86
CA ASN A 893 -6.10 -37.26 6.22
C ASN A 893 -5.90 -35.76 5.94
N VAL A 894 -4.63 -35.37 5.84
CA VAL A 894 -4.24 -34.05 5.33
C VAL A 894 -4.44 -34.04 3.80
N PRO A 895 -5.33 -33.20 3.23
CA PRO A 895 -5.54 -33.12 1.77
C PRO A 895 -4.32 -32.49 1.09
N TYR A 896 -3.87 -33.01 -0.06
CA TYR A 896 -2.67 -32.58 -0.80
C TYR A 896 -1.32 -32.82 -0.10
N PRO A 897 -1.08 -34.01 0.50
CA PRO A 897 0.07 -34.25 1.38
C PRO A 897 1.41 -33.96 0.69
N GLY A 898 2.29 -33.19 1.34
CA GLY A 898 3.60 -32.80 0.81
C GLY A 898 3.63 -31.63 -0.18
N LEU A 899 2.49 -31.16 -0.71
CA LEU A 899 2.44 -30.17 -1.79
C LEU A 899 2.40 -28.68 -1.35
N ASP A 900 2.66 -28.32 -0.08
CA ASP A 900 2.40 -26.97 0.47
C ASP A 900 2.90 -25.78 -0.37
N ARG A 901 4.06 -25.93 -1.04
CA ARG A 901 4.69 -24.86 -1.84
C ARG A 901 4.43 -24.97 -3.35
N GLN A 902 3.91 -26.11 -3.82
CA GLN A 902 3.74 -26.44 -5.23
C GLN A 902 2.28 -26.65 -5.64
N LEU A 903 1.36 -26.74 -4.66
CA LEU A 903 -0.06 -27.05 -4.88
C LEU A 903 -0.71 -26.21 -5.98
N MET A 904 -0.40 -24.92 -6.07
CA MET A 904 -0.97 -24.06 -7.12
C MET A 904 -0.49 -24.36 -8.54
N GLU A 905 0.72 -24.87 -8.70
CA GLU A 905 1.24 -25.27 -10.02
C GLU A 905 0.67 -26.64 -10.41
N GLU A 906 0.52 -27.56 -9.45
CA GLU A 906 -0.13 -28.85 -9.66
C GLU A 906 -1.63 -28.69 -9.97
N LEU A 907 -2.38 -27.90 -9.20
CA LEU A 907 -3.80 -27.67 -9.48
C LEU A 907 -4.02 -27.05 -10.88
N ARG A 908 -3.08 -26.21 -11.33
CA ARG A 908 -3.04 -25.60 -12.67
C ARG A 908 -2.67 -26.60 -13.78
N SER A 909 -1.83 -27.59 -13.50
CA SER A 909 -1.52 -28.67 -14.45
C SER A 909 -2.70 -29.64 -14.66
N GLY A 910 -3.75 -29.50 -13.84
CA GLY A 910 -4.94 -30.36 -13.85
C GLY A 910 -4.93 -31.42 -12.74
N TYR A 911 -3.89 -31.46 -11.89
CA TYR A 911 -3.82 -32.41 -10.78
C TYR A 911 -5.00 -32.24 -9.81
N ARG A 912 -5.54 -33.36 -9.34
CA ARG A 912 -6.52 -33.47 -8.25
C ARG A 912 -6.13 -34.65 -7.36
N GLU A 913 -6.58 -34.64 -6.10
CA GLU A 913 -6.38 -35.79 -5.22
C GLU A 913 -6.95 -37.07 -5.85
N PRO A 914 -6.19 -38.19 -5.88
CA PRO A 914 -6.71 -39.47 -6.33
C PRO A 914 -7.80 -39.99 -5.38
N GLN A 915 -8.62 -40.92 -5.87
CA GLN A 915 -9.67 -41.57 -5.09
C GLN A 915 -9.09 -42.22 -3.83
N PRO A 916 -9.57 -41.86 -2.63
CA PRO A 916 -9.09 -42.49 -1.40
C PRO A 916 -9.42 -43.98 -1.33
N GLU A 917 -8.56 -44.73 -0.66
CA GLU A 917 -8.80 -46.15 -0.38
C GLU A 917 -10.10 -46.32 0.43
N ASN A 918 -10.97 -47.23 -0.03
CA ASN A 918 -12.34 -47.44 0.47
C ASN A 918 -13.33 -46.26 0.28
N CYS A 919 -13.04 -45.26 -0.55
CA CYS A 919 -14.01 -44.22 -0.91
C CYS A 919 -14.95 -44.68 -2.03
N PRO A 920 -16.30 -44.65 -1.84
CA PRO A 920 -17.25 -44.97 -2.89
C PRO A 920 -17.10 -44.09 -4.13
N GLN A 921 -17.32 -44.69 -5.31
CA GLN A 921 -17.17 -44.00 -6.60
C GLN A 921 -18.09 -42.78 -6.71
N GLU A 922 -19.29 -42.83 -6.15
CA GLU A 922 -20.26 -41.74 -6.11
C GLU A 922 -19.73 -40.54 -5.34
N MET A 923 -19.13 -40.77 -4.17
CA MET A 923 -18.56 -39.71 -3.32
C MET A 923 -17.36 -39.05 -4.00
N TYR A 924 -16.47 -39.85 -4.60
CA TYR A 924 -15.33 -39.32 -5.36
C TYR A 924 -15.76 -38.57 -6.63
N SER A 925 -16.81 -39.05 -7.32
CA SER A 925 -17.39 -38.35 -8.48
C SER A 925 -17.98 -36.98 -8.09
N LEU A 926 -18.49 -36.84 -6.87
CA LEU A 926 -18.92 -35.55 -6.31
C LEU A 926 -17.72 -34.65 -5.96
N MET A 927 -16.62 -35.19 -5.41
CA MET A 927 -15.37 -34.43 -5.18
C MET A 927 -14.83 -33.84 -6.50
N LEU A 928 -14.79 -34.64 -7.57
CA LEU A 928 -14.35 -34.18 -8.90
C LEU A 928 -15.25 -33.08 -9.49
N GLN A 929 -16.57 -33.13 -9.26
CA GLN A 929 -17.48 -32.04 -9.63
C GLN A 929 -17.23 -30.76 -8.81
N CYS A 930 -16.91 -30.90 -7.52
CA CYS A 930 -16.55 -29.76 -6.67
C CYS A 930 -15.21 -29.12 -7.07
N TRP A 931 -14.27 -29.90 -7.61
CA TRP A 931 -12.93 -29.44 -7.98
C TRP A 931 -12.76 -29.07 -9.47
N GLN A 932 -13.84 -28.71 -10.17
CA GLN A 932 -13.69 -28.11 -11.50
C GLN A 932 -12.90 -26.79 -11.41
N TRP A 933 -12.04 -26.55 -12.41
CA TRP A 933 -11.13 -25.40 -12.40
C TRP A 933 -11.90 -24.08 -12.51
N GLU A 934 -12.74 -23.95 -13.54
CA GLU A 934 -13.64 -22.81 -13.73
C GLU A 934 -14.77 -22.80 -12.68
N GLU A 935 -15.22 -21.61 -12.28
CA GLU A 935 -16.23 -21.47 -11.20
C GLU A 935 -17.64 -21.88 -11.63
N ASP A 936 -18.00 -21.65 -12.90
CA ASP A 936 -19.32 -21.97 -13.46
C ASP A 936 -19.55 -23.48 -13.63
N ASP A 937 -18.48 -24.24 -13.90
CA ASP A 937 -18.50 -25.71 -14.08
C ASP A 937 -18.71 -26.48 -12.77
N ARG A 938 -18.48 -25.85 -11.62
CA ARG A 938 -18.78 -26.43 -10.31
C ARG A 938 -20.30 -26.42 -10.09
N PRO A 939 -20.89 -27.41 -9.40
CA PRO A 939 -22.32 -27.39 -9.10
C PRO A 939 -22.68 -26.22 -8.17
N GLU A 940 -23.97 -25.87 -8.11
CA GLU A 940 -24.48 -24.96 -7.08
C GLU A 940 -24.92 -25.74 -5.83
N PHE A 941 -25.04 -25.05 -4.69
CA PHE A 941 -25.80 -25.53 -3.54
C PHE A 941 -27.31 -25.41 -3.83
N HIS A 942 -27.81 -26.16 -4.82
CA HIS A 942 -29.21 -26.15 -5.26
C HIS A 942 -29.72 -27.54 -5.70
N CYS A 943 -30.98 -27.88 -5.41
CA CYS A 943 -31.50 -29.24 -5.60
C CYS A 943 -31.68 -29.68 -7.07
N SER A 944 -31.72 -28.76 -8.04
CA SER A 944 -32.08 -29.06 -9.43
C SER A 944 -30.92 -29.53 -10.31
N SER A 945 -29.67 -29.20 -9.98
CA SER A 945 -28.49 -29.49 -10.81
C SER A 945 -27.99 -30.92 -10.67
N TYR A 946 -28.20 -31.58 -9.51
CA TYR A 946 -27.64 -32.90 -9.22
C TYR A 946 -28.44 -34.09 -9.77
N MET A 947 -29.59 -33.87 -10.40
CA MET A 947 -30.47 -34.94 -10.92
C MET A 947 -30.09 -35.48 -12.31
N GLN A 948 -29.03 -34.98 -12.96
CA GLN A 948 -28.82 -35.17 -14.40
C GLN A 948 -27.61 -36.04 -14.81
N SER A 949 -26.76 -36.52 -13.89
CA SER A 949 -25.39 -36.97 -14.23
C SER A 949 -24.98 -38.43 -13.97
N THR A 950 -25.84 -39.34 -13.47
CA THR A 950 -25.39 -40.74 -13.17
C THR A 950 -26.38 -41.85 -13.58
N ASN A 951 -25.97 -42.70 -14.53
CA ASN A 951 -26.71 -43.88 -15.00
C ASN A 951 -26.24 -45.17 -14.32
N SER A 952 -26.69 -45.43 -13.08
CA SER A 952 -26.46 -46.69 -12.36
C SER A 952 -27.55 -46.91 -11.31
N CYS A 953 -28.31 -48.01 -11.39
CA CYS A 953 -29.41 -48.29 -10.47
C CYS A 953 -28.95 -48.43 -9.00
N HIS A 954 -27.74 -48.95 -8.76
CA HIS A 954 -27.18 -49.04 -7.41
C HIS A 954 -26.87 -47.66 -6.82
N SER A 955 -26.39 -46.74 -7.66
CA SER A 955 -26.11 -45.36 -7.30
C SER A 955 -27.42 -44.59 -7.06
N ILE A 956 -28.48 -44.87 -7.83
CA ILE A 956 -29.80 -44.26 -7.66
C ILE A 956 -30.35 -44.50 -6.25
N VAL A 957 -30.36 -45.72 -5.71
CA VAL A 957 -31.05 -45.98 -4.40
C VAL A 957 -30.36 -45.29 -3.22
N ARG A 958 -29.02 -45.28 -3.15
CA ARG A 958 -28.29 -44.60 -2.05
C ARG A 958 -28.33 -43.08 -2.20
N TYR A 959 -28.21 -42.57 -3.42
CA TYR A 959 -28.28 -41.14 -3.72
C TYR A 959 -29.71 -40.59 -3.61
N SER A 960 -30.73 -41.39 -3.95
CA SER A 960 -32.14 -41.03 -3.76
C SER A 960 -32.55 -41.08 -2.30
N LEU A 961 -32.03 -41.99 -1.47
CA LEU A 961 -32.27 -41.93 -0.01
C LEU A 961 -31.76 -40.59 0.56
N MET A 962 -30.55 -40.18 0.17
CA MET A 962 -29.95 -38.91 0.59
C MET A 962 -30.79 -37.68 0.15
N LEU A 963 -31.52 -37.79 -0.97
CA LEU A 963 -32.40 -36.76 -1.54
C LEU A 963 -33.89 -36.88 -1.13
N GLN A 964 -34.37 -38.04 -0.70
CA GLN A 964 -35.77 -38.29 -0.30
C GLN A 964 -35.98 -38.12 1.21
N CYS A 965 -34.94 -38.32 2.04
CA CYS A 965 -34.92 -37.88 3.45
C CYS A 965 -34.93 -36.34 3.63
N TRP A 966 -35.38 -35.59 2.60
CA TRP A 966 -35.46 -34.13 2.52
C TRP A 966 -36.91 -33.62 2.72
N GLN A 967 -37.92 -34.51 2.74
CA GLN A 967 -39.35 -34.12 2.75
C GLN A 967 -40.11 -34.38 4.06
N TRP A 968 -39.47 -34.91 5.10
CA TRP A 968 -40.12 -35.15 6.39
C TRP A 968 -39.81 -34.02 7.38
N GLU A 969 -40.86 -33.39 7.90
CA GLU A 969 -40.78 -32.59 9.11
C GLU A 969 -40.52 -33.51 10.33
N GLU A 970 -40.13 -32.92 11.45
CA GLU A 970 -39.51 -33.66 12.55
C GLU A 970 -40.44 -34.73 13.19
N ASP A 971 -41.75 -34.54 13.09
CA ASP A 971 -42.81 -35.39 13.64
C ASP A 971 -43.20 -36.59 12.73
N ASP A 972 -42.79 -36.62 11.46
CA ASP A 972 -43.24 -37.61 10.44
C ASP A 972 -42.23 -38.76 10.20
N ARG A 973 -41.24 -38.96 11.09
CA ARG A 973 -40.23 -40.02 10.92
C ARG A 973 -40.81 -41.43 11.19
N PRO A 974 -40.77 -42.37 10.24
CA PRO A 974 -41.16 -43.76 10.50
C PRO A 974 -40.12 -44.49 11.36
N GLU A 975 -40.57 -45.49 12.13
CA GLU A 975 -39.67 -46.31 12.96
C GLU A 975 -38.67 -47.12 12.11
N PHE A 976 -37.47 -47.34 12.67
CA PHE A 976 -36.30 -47.95 12.01
C PHE A 976 -36.62 -49.26 11.25
N GLN A 977 -37.55 -50.06 11.78
CA GLN A 977 -37.98 -51.33 11.17
C GLN A 977 -38.72 -51.16 9.83
N GLN A 978 -39.47 -50.06 9.66
CA GLN A 978 -40.18 -49.77 8.40
C GLN A 978 -39.21 -49.31 7.31
N LEU A 979 -38.21 -48.50 7.67
CA LEU A 979 -37.18 -48.05 6.74
C LEU A 979 -36.41 -49.22 6.14
N TYR A 980 -36.09 -50.23 6.96
CA TYR A 980 -35.40 -51.46 6.53
C TYR A 980 -36.29 -52.32 5.61
N THR A 981 -37.58 -52.44 5.94
CA THR A 981 -38.54 -53.22 5.15
C THR A 981 -38.74 -52.63 3.75
N GLU A 982 -38.82 -51.30 3.64
CA GLU A 982 -38.96 -50.63 2.34
C GLU A 982 -37.65 -50.67 1.53
N LEU A 983 -36.49 -50.72 2.21
CA LEU A 983 -35.17 -50.93 1.58
C LEU A 983 -35.08 -52.32 0.91
N ASP A 984 -35.45 -53.39 1.63
CA ASP A 984 -35.47 -54.75 1.09
C ASP A 984 -36.45 -54.87 -0.09
N ARG A 985 -37.63 -54.22 0.01
CA ARG A 985 -38.65 -54.21 -1.03
C ARG A 985 -38.20 -53.51 -2.32
N LEU A 986 -37.39 -52.46 -2.21
CA LEU A 986 -36.76 -51.78 -3.34
C LEU A 986 -35.61 -52.60 -3.96
N MET A 987 -34.91 -53.41 -3.15
CA MET A 987 -33.88 -54.33 -3.66
C MET A 987 -34.48 -55.53 -4.39
N GLU A 988 -35.58 -56.13 -3.90
CA GLU A 988 -36.26 -57.24 -4.58
C GLU A 988 -36.75 -56.86 -6.00
N GLY A 989 -37.21 -55.61 -6.19
CA GLY A 989 -37.66 -55.10 -7.48
C GLY A 989 -36.56 -54.91 -8.54
N CYS A 990 -35.27 -54.97 -8.17
CA CYS A 990 -34.15 -54.75 -9.10
C CYS A 990 -33.60 -56.04 -9.74
N CYS A 991 -34.09 -57.22 -9.35
CA CYS A 991 -33.52 -58.51 -9.75
C CYS A 991 -34.04 -59.08 -11.08
N ASP A 992 -35.00 -58.43 -11.75
CA ASP A 992 -35.79 -59.04 -12.84
C ASP A 992 -35.65 -58.35 -14.22
N VAL A 993 -34.45 -57.87 -14.55
CA VAL A 993 -34.12 -57.34 -15.90
C VAL A 993 -32.80 -57.93 -16.42
N THR A 994 -32.87 -59.17 -16.89
CA THR A 994 -31.83 -59.76 -17.76
C THR A 994 -32.12 -59.51 -19.25
N TYR A 995 -31.11 -59.71 -20.10
CA TYR A 995 -31.03 -59.47 -21.55
C TYR A 995 -30.70 -58.04 -22.01
N LEU A 996 -29.41 -57.81 -22.26
CA LEU A 996 -28.86 -57.94 -23.63
C LEU A 996 -27.37 -58.32 -23.55
N GLU A 997 -26.98 -59.39 -24.27
CA GLU A 997 -25.63 -59.95 -24.34
C GLU A 997 -24.89 -59.53 -25.64
N PRO A 998 -23.58 -59.84 -25.83
CA PRO A 998 -22.64 -58.86 -26.38
C PRO A 998 -22.13 -59.20 -27.79
N PHE A 999 -21.15 -58.41 -28.25
CA PHE A 999 -20.20 -58.82 -29.29
C PHE A 999 -18.77 -58.54 -28.85
N ASP A 1000 -17.91 -59.55 -28.98
CA ASP A 1000 -16.53 -59.57 -28.49
C ASP A 1000 -15.50 -58.92 -29.44
N ASP A 1001 -14.35 -58.62 -28.84
CA ASP A 1001 -12.99 -58.32 -29.34
C ASP A 1001 -12.42 -59.49 -30.22
N PRO A 1002 -11.14 -59.57 -30.73
CA PRO A 1002 -9.91 -58.98 -30.17
C PRO A 1002 -8.70 -58.58 -31.10
N ALA A 1003 -7.72 -57.93 -30.45
CA ALA A 1003 -6.24 -58.10 -30.57
C ALA A 1003 -5.39 -57.59 -31.78
N GLY A 1004 -4.21 -57.00 -31.47
CA GLY A 1004 -2.95 -57.31 -32.19
C GLY A 1004 -1.83 -56.25 -32.37
N ALA A 1005 -0.84 -56.23 -31.45
CA ALA A 1005 0.63 -56.12 -31.67
C ALA A 1005 1.37 -54.89 -32.32
N GLU A 1006 2.51 -54.52 -31.67
CA GLU A 1006 3.88 -54.18 -32.21
C GLU A 1006 4.10 -53.12 -33.33
N ALA A 1007 5.26 -52.44 -33.50
CA ALA A 1007 6.43 -52.09 -32.67
C ALA A 1007 7.30 -51.00 -33.36
N ALA A 1008 8.18 -50.35 -32.57
CA ALA A 1008 9.39 -49.55 -32.89
C ALA A 1008 9.79 -49.09 -34.33
N GLY A 1009 10.27 -47.84 -34.45
CA GLY A 1009 11.59 -47.57 -35.08
C GLY A 1009 11.74 -46.49 -36.19
N ALA A 1010 12.46 -45.40 -35.87
CA ALA A 1010 13.35 -44.58 -36.72
C ALA A 1010 12.86 -43.85 -38.01
N SER A 1011 12.88 -42.50 -37.97
CA SER A 1011 13.72 -41.55 -38.76
C SER A 1011 14.22 -41.87 -40.19
N PRO A 1012 14.56 -40.86 -41.06
CA PRO A 1012 14.14 -39.44 -41.10
C PRO A 1012 14.00 -38.82 -42.55
N GLN A 1013 13.86 -37.48 -42.61
CA GLN A 1013 14.34 -36.52 -43.65
C GLN A 1013 13.57 -36.17 -44.96
N ALA A 1014 13.48 -34.84 -45.17
CA ALA A 1014 13.59 -34.04 -46.41
C ALA A 1014 12.38 -33.85 -47.40
N VAL A 1015 11.81 -32.61 -47.41
CA VAL A 1015 11.87 -31.54 -48.47
C VAL A 1015 11.97 -31.98 -49.95
N PRO A 1016 11.30 -31.37 -50.98
CA PRO A 1016 10.74 -30.00 -51.14
C PRO A 1016 9.20 -29.93 -51.39
N GLU A 1017 8.46 -28.81 -51.34
CA GLU A 1017 8.46 -27.49 -52.05
C GLU A 1017 7.70 -27.50 -53.41
N GLU A 1018 7.00 -26.39 -53.71
CA GLU A 1018 6.23 -26.05 -54.96
C GLU A 1018 4.95 -26.87 -55.30
N ALA A 1019 3.87 -26.29 -55.85
CA ALA A 1019 3.47 -24.88 -56.10
C ALA A 1019 1.95 -24.79 -56.43
N ASN A 1020 1.37 -23.57 -56.34
CA ASN A 1020 0.31 -22.96 -57.18
C ASN A 1020 -1.03 -23.74 -57.44
N GLU A 1021 -2.16 -23.21 -57.91
CA GLU A 1021 -2.80 -21.91 -58.22
C GLU A 1021 -4.32 -22.25 -58.38
N ASP A 1022 -5.35 -21.39 -58.34
CA ASP A 1022 -5.58 -19.95 -58.14
C ASP A 1022 -7.09 -19.77 -57.74
N SER A 1023 -7.59 -18.53 -57.69
CA SER A 1023 -8.96 -18.11 -58.04
C SER A 1023 -10.00 -17.95 -56.91
N SER A 1024 -9.92 -16.77 -56.29
CA SER A 1024 -10.98 -15.73 -56.28
C SER A 1024 -12.47 -16.13 -56.35
N ALA A 1025 -13.31 -15.55 -55.46
CA ALA A 1025 -14.16 -14.39 -55.81
C ALA A 1025 -15.17 -14.00 -54.71
N ASP A 1026 -15.03 -12.78 -54.17
CA ASP A 1026 -16.15 -11.93 -53.71
C ASP A 1026 -17.03 -11.53 -54.92
N PRO A 1027 -18.33 -11.09 -54.81
CA PRO A 1027 -18.75 -10.03 -53.87
C PRO A 1027 -20.26 -9.94 -53.46
N LYS A 1028 -20.59 -8.87 -52.71
CA LYS A 1028 -21.87 -8.10 -52.61
C LYS A 1028 -22.79 -8.29 -51.39
N THR A 1029 -22.59 -7.39 -50.43
CA THR A 1029 -23.57 -6.44 -49.85
C THR A 1029 -25.05 -6.55 -50.26
N ASN A 1030 -25.95 -6.45 -49.27
CA ASN A 1030 -27.17 -5.65 -49.43
C ASN A 1030 -27.69 -5.10 -48.09
N ASP A 1031 -28.02 -3.81 -48.06
CA ASP A 1031 -28.57 -3.11 -46.89
C ASP A 1031 -30.04 -3.51 -46.60
N LYS A 1032 -30.42 -3.46 -45.31
CA LYS A 1032 -31.71 -2.86 -44.89
C LYS A 1032 -31.80 -2.63 -43.38
N THR A 1033 -32.00 -1.38 -43.02
CA THR A 1033 -32.40 -0.91 -41.69
C THR A 1033 -33.78 -1.46 -41.26
N HIS A 1034 -33.95 -1.83 -39.99
CA HIS A 1034 -35.15 -1.45 -39.24
C HIS A 1034 -34.98 -1.54 -37.71
N SER A 1035 -35.70 -0.65 -37.02
CA SER A 1035 -35.67 -0.40 -35.59
C SER A 1035 -36.69 -1.25 -34.80
N GLY A 1036 -36.25 -1.79 -33.65
CA GLY A 1036 -37.06 -1.91 -32.42
C GLY A 1036 -38.18 -2.96 -32.34
N HIS A 1037 -38.09 -3.87 -31.36
CA HIS A 1037 -39.07 -4.03 -30.26
C HIS A 1037 -38.81 -5.27 -29.36
N ARG A 1038 -38.75 -5.04 -28.04
CA ARG A 1038 -39.46 -5.88 -27.02
C ARG A 1038 -40.90 -5.33 -26.89
N PRO A 1039 -41.91 -6.01 -26.26
CA PRO A 1039 -41.88 -7.28 -25.52
C PRO A 1039 -43.08 -8.27 -25.73
N ARG A 1040 -43.08 -9.39 -24.97
CA ARG A 1040 -44.21 -10.25 -24.50
C ARG A 1040 -44.87 -11.32 -25.42
N SER A 1041 -44.62 -12.59 -25.05
CA SER A 1041 -45.63 -13.60 -24.68
C SER A 1041 -45.03 -14.43 -23.51
N ARG A 1042 -45.68 -14.94 -22.46
CA ARG A 1042 -47.09 -15.18 -22.08
C ARG A 1042 -47.78 -16.42 -22.68
N SER A 1043 -47.25 -17.63 -22.38
CA SER A 1043 -47.98 -18.89 -22.63
C SER A 1043 -47.46 -20.16 -21.88
N LEU A 1044 -47.15 -20.09 -20.57
CA LEU A 1044 -46.91 -21.30 -19.76
C LEU A 1044 -47.69 -21.38 -18.42
N TRP A 1045 -48.62 -20.46 -18.17
CA TRP A 1045 -49.41 -20.37 -16.92
C TRP A 1045 -50.92 -20.67 -17.13
N LYS A 1046 -51.24 -21.58 -18.07
CA LYS A 1046 -52.65 -21.87 -18.45
C LYS A 1046 -53.00 -23.37 -18.55
N LEU A 1047 -52.15 -24.28 -18.06
CA LEU A 1047 -52.44 -25.74 -18.05
C LEU A 1047 -52.43 -26.37 -16.64
N LEU A 1048 -52.12 -25.60 -15.60
CA LEU A 1048 -52.11 -26.03 -14.19
C LEU A 1048 -53.32 -25.50 -13.38
N ARG A 1049 -54.44 -25.17 -14.05
CA ARG A 1049 -55.63 -24.57 -13.38
C ARG A 1049 -56.88 -25.47 -13.35
N ASP A 1050 -56.93 -26.52 -14.17
CA ASP A 1050 -58.18 -27.27 -14.41
C ASP A 1050 -58.27 -28.61 -13.66
N SER A 1051 -57.62 -28.73 -12.49
CA SER A 1051 -57.78 -29.89 -11.59
C SER A 1051 -58.14 -29.52 -10.13
N ILE A 1052 -58.24 -28.22 -9.79
CA ILE A 1052 -58.72 -27.78 -8.47
C ILE A 1052 -59.81 -26.72 -8.63
N SER A 1053 -61.04 -27.18 -8.87
CA SER A 1053 -62.25 -26.36 -8.74
C SER A 1053 -63.46 -27.22 -8.39
N ASN A 1054 -63.75 -27.36 -7.08
CA ASN A 1054 -65.10 -27.30 -6.49
C ASN A 1054 -65.09 -27.75 -5.02
N ASN A 1055 -65.08 -26.80 -4.07
CA ASN A 1055 -66.35 -26.46 -3.40
C ASN A 1055 -66.27 -25.18 -2.54
N ARG A 1056 -67.45 -24.57 -2.35
CA ARG A 1056 -67.74 -23.44 -1.44
C ARG A 1056 -67.92 -24.00 0.00
N ALA A 1057 -68.09 -23.24 1.09
CA ALA A 1057 -68.60 -21.87 1.27
C ALA A 1057 -68.31 -21.28 2.69
N THR A 1058 -68.33 -19.94 2.78
CA THR A 1058 -68.89 -19.08 3.87
C THR A 1058 -68.73 -19.40 5.38
N SER A 1059 -68.09 -18.45 6.10
CA SER A 1059 -68.44 -17.88 7.44
C SER A 1059 -68.84 -18.81 8.61
N SER A 1060 -68.20 -18.76 9.78
CA SER A 1060 -68.37 -17.68 10.78
C SER A 1060 -67.60 -17.95 12.09
N THR A 1061 -67.18 -16.89 12.79
CA THR A 1061 -66.78 -16.85 14.22
C THR A 1061 -67.93 -17.28 15.15
N PRO A 1062 -67.75 -17.72 16.43
CA PRO A 1062 -66.82 -17.08 17.40
C PRO A 1062 -66.28 -17.92 18.60
N GLN A 1063 -65.58 -17.19 19.50
CA GLN A 1063 -65.60 -17.28 20.98
C GLN A 1063 -64.61 -18.16 21.77
N GLU A 1064 -64.21 -17.56 22.89
CA GLU A 1064 -63.40 -18.09 24.00
C GLU A 1064 -64.13 -19.22 24.75
N LYS A 1065 -63.38 -20.19 25.31
CA LYS A 1065 -63.26 -20.35 26.79
C LYS A 1065 -62.44 -21.56 27.24
N HIS A 1066 -61.74 -21.35 28.37
CA HIS A 1066 -61.38 -22.30 29.43
C HIS A 1066 -60.45 -23.51 29.15
N THR A 1067 -59.23 -23.39 29.68
CA THR A 1067 -58.63 -24.27 30.73
C THR A 1067 -59.57 -25.34 31.33
N PRO A 1068 -59.10 -26.57 31.65
CA PRO A 1068 -58.02 -26.68 32.67
C PRO A 1068 -57.05 -27.89 32.59
N GLU A 1069 -56.02 -27.76 33.43
CA GLU A 1069 -55.36 -28.79 34.26
C GLU A 1069 -54.69 -30.05 33.66
N ILE A 1070 -53.39 -30.15 33.99
CA ILE A 1070 -52.71 -31.32 34.58
C ILE A 1070 -52.69 -32.61 33.74
N HIS A 1071 -51.52 -32.90 33.14
CA HIS A 1071 -50.61 -33.86 33.78
C HIS A 1071 -49.13 -33.64 33.39
#